data_AF-A0A929Y6N1-F1
#
_entry.id   AF-A0A929Y6N1-F1
#
_cell.length_a   1.000
_cell.length_b   1.000
_cell.length_c   1.000
_cell.angle_alpha   90.00
_cell.angle_beta   90.00
_cell.angle_gamma   90.00
#
_symmetry.space_group_name_H-M   'P 1'
#
loop_
_entity.id
_entity.type
_entity.pdbx_description
1 polymer ?
#
loop_
_entity_poly.entity_id
_entity_poly.type
_entity_poly.pdbx_seq_one_letter_code
_entity_poly.pdbx_strand_id
1 'polypeptide(L)'
;PMMLYDYVLTKELQKQIRPGKLIENSWTINSLNNLIGFAGLVDVGLRYSYFSEKDREGETMKGISRVIPYFMSGLSVYSFLSLFLVIFAPGNRVLYPYLIVLLLASLILPALLFVSSRKKISFFGNLHAHRVRALICASLLDWGCVTLFFFSIGRILGYPVSILNIAPLFLISICIGMVSMIPGSLGSFDLMMISGLLHFSINQNEAASWLLLFRIFYYIIPFFIGLIFFLKSMGKQINDKFQGLPKKMAALLGQSISHFMTNFFGFFLMATSILPSEIHSLPLLGRMDPIKGQLLYQYPCFLFGSLFFLLGRMIRRKAAFAKPFSLILCLLTLFYINLDGISLFSSLYLLFLLLLLYLQRKTLCRTHFFYSPEDRLKDFGYIAGSFLLTLFLLYLSGGAGGKESLGFLLFHENFTVSAQSMQRPHYFASFLENFVHAFLYLLLPFLCYAAAVFLAGKRHLSFGEPFQKERFDDFLQGFTNPNPDASLAYLGDKLLYYYREDGIDRTAFQFALEDGRAVVMGDPIGDPDFWPFALADFLHRAEEQNLIPLFYETGVEVTLLLHNYGYEFMKFGESAKVDLSTFTLTGKSGRKFRAAVNKVENKGFSFTVKEPPFSDAFMDDLEHISSSWLGDRQEKGFSLGFFDRDYLRLSPIACV
;
A
#
# COMPACT_ATOMS: atom_id res chain seq x y z
N PRO A 1 -10.33 36.28 2.53
CA PRO A 1 -9.33 37.36 2.37
C PRO A 1 -8.04 36.89 1.67
N MET A 2 -7.46 35.77 2.12
CA MET A 2 -6.20 35.23 1.59
C MET A 2 -6.14 35.04 0.06
N MET A 3 -7.26 34.75 -0.61
CA MET A 3 -7.31 34.62 -2.08
C MET A 3 -6.99 35.93 -2.83
N LEU A 4 -7.15 37.09 -2.18
CA LEU A 4 -6.84 38.38 -2.78
C LEU A 4 -5.34 38.56 -3.04
N TYR A 5 -4.50 37.92 -2.21
CA TYR A 5 -3.06 37.92 -2.42
C TYR A 5 -2.68 37.25 -3.73
N ASP A 6 -3.24 36.06 -3.96
CA ASP A 6 -3.00 35.27 -5.16
C ASP A 6 -3.63 35.91 -6.41
N TYR A 7 -4.72 36.67 -6.24
CA TYR A 7 -5.29 37.51 -7.31
C TYR A 7 -4.33 38.64 -7.70
N VAL A 8 -3.76 39.37 -6.73
CA VAL A 8 -2.78 40.43 -7.01
C VAL A 8 -1.51 39.84 -7.64
N LEU A 9 -1.05 38.67 -7.17
CA LEU A 9 0.08 37.95 -7.76
C LEU A 9 -0.20 37.56 -9.23
N THR A 10 -1.41 37.11 -9.54
CA THR A 10 -1.83 36.79 -10.91
C THR A 10 -1.76 38.02 -11.83
N LYS A 11 -2.13 39.21 -11.31
CA LYS A 11 -2.02 40.49 -12.03
C LYS A 11 -0.57 40.97 -12.16
N GLU A 12 0.29 40.71 -11.18
CA GLU A 12 1.73 41.00 -11.23
C GLU A 12 2.41 40.16 -12.32
N LEU A 13 2.08 38.87 -12.38
CA LEU A 13 2.61 37.91 -13.36
C LEU A 13 1.94 38.01 -14.74
N GLN A 14 0.98 38.93 -14.92
CA GLN A 14 0.18 39.11 -16.16
C GLN A 14 -0.50 37.82 -16.65
N LYS A 15 -0.91 36.94 -15.73
CA LYS A 15 -1.55 35.66 -16.05
C LYS A 15 -3.07 35.77 -16.09
N GLN A 16 -3.70 34.96 -16.94
CA GLN A 16 -5.14 34.78 -16.96
C GLN A 16 -5.50 33.39 -16.40
N ILE A 17 -5.91 33.35 -15.14
CA ILE A 17 -6.35 32.12 -14.45
C ILE A 17 -7.85 32.21 -14.23
N ARG A 18 -8.58 31.12 -14.53
CA ARG A 18 -10.03 31.03 -14.26
C ARG A 18 -10.28 31.22 -12.75
N PRO A 19 -11.30 32.00 -12.35
CA PRO A 19 -11.53 32.35 -10.94
C PRO A 19 -11.72 31.13 -10.04
N GLY A 20 -12.43 30.09 -10.49
CA GLY A 20 -12.58 28.85 -9.73
C GLY A 20 -11.25 28.13 -9.46
N LYS A 21 -10.33 28.11 -10.44
CA LYS A 21 -9.01 27.48 -10.28
C LYS A 21 -8.09 28.31 -9.40
N LEU A 22 -8.21 29.64 -9.45
CA LEU A 22 -7.52 30.53 -8.53
C LEU A 22 -7.97 30.28 -7.08
N ILE A 23 -9.27 30.10 -6.85
CA ILE A 23 -9.82 29.78 -5.52
C ILE A 23 -9.29 28.42 -5.03
N GLU A 24 -9.36 27.37 -5.86
CA GLU A 24 -8.83 26.04 -5.49
C GLU A 24 -7.34 26.10 -5.11
N ASN A 25 -6.51 26.75 -5.93
CA ASN A 25 -5.08 26.90 -5.67
C ASN A 25 -4.82 27.72 -4.40
N SER A 26 -5.47 28.88 -4.27
CA SER A 26 -5.29 29.77 -3.12
C SER A 26 -5.72 29.08 -1.83
N TRP A 27 -6.84 28.35 -1.84
CA TRP A 27 -7.29 27.58 -0.68
C TRP A 27 -6.26 26.52 -0.29
N THR A 28 -5.74 25.79 -1.28
CA THR A 28 -4.72 24.75 -1.08
C THR A 28 -3.45 25.33 -0.44
N ILE A 29 -2.90 26.39 -1.05
CA ILE A 29 -1.66 27.03 -0.59
C ILE A 29 -1.79 27.51 0.84
N ASN A 30 -2.83 28.30 1.13
CA ASN A 30 -2.98 28.96 2.42
C ASN A 30 -3.33 27.97 3.54
N SER A 31 -4.19 26.97 3.29
CA SER A 31 -4.53 25.96 4.30
C SER A 31 -3.37 25.03 4.63
N LEU A 32 -2.56 24.63 3.64
CA LEU A 32 -1.32 23.86 3.85
C LEU A 32 -0.29 24.70 4.61
N ASN A 33 -0.12 25.97 4.25
CA ASN A 33 0.83 26.86 4.92
C ASN A 33 0.46 27.09 6.39
N ASN A 34 -0.83 27.34 6.69
CA ASN A 34 -1.29 27.57 8.05
C ASN A 34 -1.04 26.37 8.97
N LEU A 35 -1.14 25.13 8.48
CA LEU A 35 -0.91 23.94 9.31
C LEU A 35 0.54 23.47 9.33
N ILE A 36 1.25 23.50 8.20
CA ILE A 36 2.61 22.92 8.09
C ILE A 36 3.69 23.94 8.50
N GLY A 37 3.50 25.22 8.19
CA GLY A 37 4.19 26.31 8.87
C GLY A 37 5.72 26.41 8.77
N PHE A 38 6.41 25.75 7.82
CA PHE A 38 7.88 25.85 7.65
C PHE A 38 8.35 27.25 7.19
N ALA A 39 8.23 28.27 8.04
CA ALA A 39 8.79 29.61 7.83
C ALA A 39 8.45 30.28 6.47
N GLY A 40 7.30 29.93 5.89
CA GLY A 40 6.89 30.40 4.55
C GLY A 40 7.50 29.64 3.36
N LEU A 41 8.31 28.60 3.57
CA LEU A 41 8.88 27.77 2.49
C LEU A 41 7.80 26.99 1.74
N VAL A 42 6.82 26.42 2.45
CA VAL A 42 5.68 25.72 1.84
C VAL A 42 4.85 26.69 1.00
N ASP A 43 4.65 27.90 1.51
CA ASP A 43 3.90 28.97 0.85
C ASP A 43 4.57 29.40 -0.47
N VAL A 44 5.88 29.67 -0.44
CA VAL A 44 6.70 30.01 -1.63
C VAL A 44 6.72 28.84 -2.61
N GLY A 45 6.98 27.62 -2.12
CA GLY A 45 7.13 26.42 -2.95
C GLY A 45 5.84 26.04 -3.68
N LEU A 46 4.69 26.08 -2.98
CA LEU A 46 3.40 25.81 -3.60
C LEU A 46 3.00 26.91 -4.58
N ARG A 47 3.21 28.20 -4.26
CA ARG A 47 2.97 29.28 -5.23
C ARG A 47 3.87 29.15 -6.45
N TYR A 48 5.14 28.82 -6.26
CA TYR A 48 6.04 28.54 -7.37
C TYR A 48 5.50 27.39 -8.22
N SER A 49 5.10 26.27 -7.62
CA SER A 49 4.57 25.13 -8.36
C SER A 49 3.26 25.43 -9.11
N TYR A 50 2.34 26.20 -8.52
CA TYR A 50 1.04 26.51 -9.12
C TYR A 50 1.08 27.63 -10.15
N PHE A 51 1.99 28.59 -9.99
CA PHE A 51 2.08 29.78 -10.84
C PHE A 51 3.29 29.77 -11.78
N SER A 52 4.26 28.86 -11.65
CA SER A 52 5.42 28.77 -12.56
C SER A 52 5.06 28.10 -13.88
N GLU A 53 5.66 28.60 -14.96
CA GLU A 53 5.67 27.99 -16.29
C GLU A 53 7.12 27.70 -16.68
N LYS A 54 7.35 26.62 -17.43
CA LYS A 54 8.69 26.15 -17.81
C LYS A 54 9.56 27.23 -18.46
N ASP A 55 8.94 28.21 -19.13
CA ASP A 55 9.65 29.28 -19.85
C ASP A 55 9.82 30.58 -19.04
N ARG A 56 9.23 30.70 -17.83
CA ARG A 56 9.22 31.95 -17.02
C ARG A 56 9.41 31.72 -15.52
N GLU A 57 10.30 30.80 -15.16
CA GLU A 57 10.60 30.44 -13.76
C GLU A 57 11.15 31.63 -12.95
N GLY A 58 12.11 32.37 -13.53
CA GLY A 58 12.76 33.50 -12.85
C GLY A 58 11.86 34.71 -12.61
N GLU A 59 10.89 34.97 -13.49
CA GLU A 59 9.90 36.05 -13.29
C GLU A 59 8.88 35.69 -12.23
N THR A 60 8.46 34.42 -12.19
CA THR A 60 7.52 33.90 -11.19
C THR A 60 8.08 34.05 -9.78
N MET A 61 9.35 33.66 -9.57
CA MET A 61 10.00 33.79 -8.26
C MET A 61 10.11 35.26 -7.82
N LYS A 62 10.44 36.18 -8.73
CA LYS A 62 10.48 37.63 -8.45
C LYS A 62 9.10 38.20 -8.09
N GLY A 63 8.03 37.75 -8.75
CA GLY A 63 6.67 38.16 -8.40
C GLY A 63 6.27 37.68 -7.01
N ILE A 64 6.59 36.43 -6.68
CA ILE A 64 6.32 35.84 -5.36
C ILE A 64 7.08 36.59 -4.25
N SER A 65 8.38 36.86 -4.44
CA SER A 65 9.20 37.55 -3.43
C SER A 65 8.76 39.00 -3.18
N ARG A 66 8.14 39.64 -4.17
CA ARG A 66 7.56 40.99 -4.02
C ARG A 66 6.25 40.98 -3.23
N VAL A 67 5.41 39.96 -3.39
CA VAL A 67 4.05 39.91 -2.84
C VAL A 67 4.01 39.37 -1.41
N ILE A 68 4.71 38.27 -1.11
CA ILE A 68 4.64 37.57 0.18
C ILE A 68 4.93 38.45 1.40
N PRO A 69 5.95 39.33 1.39
CA PRO A 69 6.25 40.16 2.56
C PRO A 69 5.05 41.02 3.02
N TYR A 70 4.17 41.42 2.10
CA TYR A 70 2.99 42.21 2.42
C TYR A 70 1.91 41.42 3.18
N PHE A 71 2.02 40.09 3.32
CA PHE A 71 1.04 39.31 4.08
C PHE A 71 1.07 39.67 5.56
N MET A 72 2.22 40.16 6.04
CA MET A 72 2.41 40.58 7.43
C MET A 72 2.06 42.06 7.66
N SER A 73 1.64 42.82 6.65
CA SER A 73 1.36 44.25 6.84
C SER A 73 0.16 44.52 7.75
N GLY A 74 -0.88 43.70 7.65
CA GLY A 74 -2.08 43.80 8.49
C GLY A 74 -1.78 43.43 9.93
N LEU A 75 -1.02 42.36 10.15
CA LEU A 75 -0.49 42.00 11.47
C LEU A 75 0.27 43.17 12.10
N SER A 76 1.11 43.85 11.31
CA SER A 76 1.89 45.00 11.76
C SER A 76 1.01 46.16 12.23
N VAL A 77 -0.04 46.50 11.47
CA VAL A 77 -1.01 47.55 11.82
C VAL A 77 -1.81 47.18 13.07
N TYR A 78 -2.31 45.94 13.15
CA TYR A 78 -3.04 45.48 14.33
C TYR A 78 -2.15 45.36 15.57
N SER A 79 -0.86 45.04 15.40
CA SER A 79 0.12 45.01 16.49
C SER A 79 0.40 46.41 17.01
N PHE A 80 0.51 47.41 16.12
CA PHE A 80 0.62 48.82 16.52
C PHE A 80 -0.61 49.30 17.29
N LEU A 81 -1.81 49.00 16.78
CA LEU A 81 -3.06 49.32 17.47
C LEU A 81 -3.14 48.63 18.84
N SER A 82 -2.72 47.37 18.92
CA SER A 82 -2.71 46.60 20.16
C SER A 82 -1.67 47.10 21.16
N LEU A 83 -0.51 47.56 20.69
CA LEU A 83 0.49 48.22 21.54
C LEU A 83 -0.11 49.48 22.19
N PHE A 84 -0.84 50.29 21.42
CA PHE A 84 -1.57 51.44 21.96
C PHE A 84 -2.65 50.98 22.97
N LEU A 85 -3.44 49.96 22.64
CA LEU A 85 -4.46 49.44 23.56
C LEU A 85 -3.87 48.91 24.87
N VAL A 86 -2.72 48.23 24.86
CA VAL A 86 -2.09 47.70 26.09
C VAL A 86 -1.54 48.83 26.97
N ILE A 87 -0.98 49.90 26.37
CA ILE A 87 -0.44 51.04 27.11
C ILE A 87 -1.55 51.88 27.75
N PHE A 88 -2.62 52.15 27.01
CA PHE A 88 -3.66 53.10 27.44
C PHE A 88 -4.87 52.45 28.12
N ALA A 89 -5.10 51.13 27.98
CA ALA A 89 -6.21 50.45 28.65
C ALA A 89 -5.79 49.82 30.00
N PRO A 90 -6.48 50.13 31.11
CA PRO A 90 -6.07 49.69 32.46
C PRO A 90 -6.19 48.17 32.69
N GLY A 91 -7.00 47.45 31.89
CA GLY A 91 -7.24 46.00 32.04
C GLY A 91 -6.15 45.07 31.51
N ASN A 92 -5.12 45.60 30.82
CA ASN A 92 -4.15 44.78 30.06
C ASN A 92 -2.73 44.75 30.67
N ARG A 93 -2.57 45.08 31.95
CA ARG A 93 -1.26 45.15 32.62
C ARG A 93 -0.47 43.83 32.60
N VAL A 94 -1.17 42.71 32.54
CA VAL A 94 -0.59 41.36 32.42
C VAL A 94 0.24 41.20 31.13
N LEU A 95 -0.07 41.96 30.08
CA LEU A 95 0.58 41.85 28.77
C LEU A 95 1.85 42.72 28.64
N TYR A 96 2.21 43.50 29.66
CA TYR A 96 3.35 44.42 29.63
C TYR A 96 4.70 43.75 29.30
N PRO A 97 5.02 42.55 29.83
CA PRO A 97 6.26 41.85 29.48
C PRO A 97 6.39 41.56 27.98
N TYR A 98 5.26 41.49 27.26
CA TYR A 98 5.19 41.13 25.85
C TYR A 98 5.06 42.34 24.92
N LEU A 99 5.15 43.57 25.43
CA LEU A 99 5.10 44.80 24.63
C LEU A 99 6.20 44.81 23.54
N ILE A 100 7.36 44.23 23.82
CA ILE A 100 8.45 44.13 22.85
C ILE A 100 8.05 43.31 21.61
N VAL A 101 7.20 42.29 21.77
CA VAL A 101 6.70 41.48 20.65
C VAL A 101 5.82 42.33 19.74
N LEU A 102 4.89 43.10 20.32
CA LEU A 102 4.01 44.00 19.58
C LEU A 102 4.80 45.14 18.91
N LEU A 103 5.81 45.67 19.59
CA LEU A 103 6.71 46.69 19.03
C LEU A 103 7.42 46.16 17.79
N LEU A 104 8.08 45.00 17.89
CA LEU A 104 8.79 44.39 16.77
C LEU A 104 7.84 44.08 15.61
N ALA A 105 6.65 43.54 15.89
CA ALA A 105 5.63 43.28 14.87
C ALA A 105 5.14 44.58 14.20
N SER A 106 4.99 45.68 14.94
CA SER A 106 4.57 46.98 14.41
C SER A 106 5.59 47.64 13.46
N LEU A 107 6.86 47.24 13.55
CA LEU A 107 7.93 47.76 12.68
C LEU A 107 8.01 47.06 11.32
N ILE A 108 7.31 45.92 11.14
CA ILE A 108 7.34 45.14 9.90
C ILE A 108 6.88 45.97 8.70
N LEU A 109 5.73 46.65 8.78
CA LEU A 109 5.20 47.45 7.66
C LEU A 109 6.07 48.68 7.34
N PRO A 110 6.49 49.52 8.31
CA PRO A 110 7.44 50.61 8.06
C PRO A 110 8.74 50.14 7.41
N ALA A 111 9.34 49.06 7.92
CA ALA A 111 10.56 48.49 7.34
C ALA A 111 10.34 48.00 5.91
N LEU A 112 9.21 47.35 5.66
CA LEU A 112 8.85 46.83 4.34
C LEU A 112 8.60 47.95 3.32
N LEU A 113 7.91 49.03 3.70
CA LEU A 113 7.73 50.20 2.84
C LEU A 113 9.07 50.90 2.55
N PHE A 114 9.95 50.99 3.54
CA PHE A 114 11.30 51.53 3.37
C PHE A 114 12.12 50.69 2.37
N VAL A 115 12.14 49.37 2.51
CA VAL A 115 12.84 48.45 1.60
C VAL A 115 12.24 48.49 0.19
N SER A 116 10.91 48.46 0.07
CA SER A 116 10.21 48.48 -1.21
C SER A 116 10.42 49.79 -1.99
N SER A 117 10.62 50.91 -1.29
CA SER A 117 10.92 52.21 -1.90
C SER A 117 12.31 52.27 -2.59
N ARG A 118 13.22 51.34 -2.26
CA ARG A 118 14.58 51.29 -2.82
C ARG A 118 14.59 50.51 -4.14
N LYS A 119 14.57 51.24 -5.26
CA LYS A 119 14.59 50.70 -6.64
C LYS A 119 15.77 49.75 -6.97
N LYS A 120 16.86 49.76 -6.18
CA LYS A 120 18.07 48.93 -6.40
C LYS A 120 17.95 47.49 -5.91
N ILE A 121 16.89 47.10 -5.18
CA ILE A 121 16.72 45.74 -4.65
C ILE A 121 15.83 44.92 -5.59
N SER A 122 16.45 44.08 -6.42
CA SER A 122 15.80 43.36 -7.53
C SER A 122 14.65 42.42 -7.11
N PHE A 123 14.72 41.85 -5.91
CA PHE A 123 13.74 40.87 -5.39
C PHE A 123 12.58 41.48 -4.59
N PHE A 124 12.72 42.70 -4.06
CA PHE A 124 11.73 43.32 -3.16
C PHE A 124 11.20 44.68 -3.61
N GLY A 125 11.80 45.31 -4.63
CA GLY A 125 11.37 46.62 -5.17
C GLY A 125 10.45 46.53 -6.40
N ASN A 126 9.91 47.69 -6.81
CA ASN A 126 9.17 47.95 -8.07
C ASN A 126 7.70 47.49 -8.17
N LEU A 127 6.95 47.35 -7.07
CA LEU A 127 5.49 47.22 -7.16
C LEU A 127 4.80 48.57 -7.38
N HIS A 128 3.80 48.62 -8.25
CA HIS A 128 2.96 49.81 -8.41
C HIS A 128 2.20 50.12 -7.11
N ALA A 129 2.07 51.41 -6.78
CA ALA A 129 1.40 51.88 -5.56
C ALA A 129 -0.04 51.37 -5.38
N HIS A 130 -0.79 51.15 -6.48
CA HIS A 130 -2.13 50.56 -6.40
C HIS A 130 -2.12 49.11 -5.91
N ARG A 131 -1.12 48.30 -6.32
CA ARG A 131 -0.96 46.90 -5.90
C ARG A 131 -0.53 46.82 -4.44
N VAL A 132 0.39 47.70 -4.03
CA VAL A 132 0.81 47.83 -2.62
C VAL A 132 -0.38 48.12 -1.72
N ARG A 133 -1.23 49.10 -2.08
CA ARG A 133 -2.45 49.41 -1.32
C ARG A 133 -3.41 48.22 -1.29
N ALA A 134 -3.59 47.52 -2.41
CA ALA A 134 -4.44 46.33 -2.46
C ALA A 134 -3.93 45.20 -1.54
N LEU A 135 -2.62 44.96 -1.49
CA LEU A 135 -2.01 43.95 -0.61
C LEU A 135 -2.15 44.32 0.87
N ILE A 136 -1.94 45.60 1.22
CA ILE A 136 -2.13 46.08 2.60
C ILE A 136 -3.60 45.92 3.01
N CYS A 137 -4.55 46.32 2.16
CA CYS A 137 -5.98 46.13 2.43
C CYS A 137 -6.35 44.65 2.56
N ALA A 138 -5.83 43.78 1.67
CA ALA A 138 -6.06 42.35 1.76
C ALA A 138 -5.56 41.77 3.09
N SER A 139 -4.39 42.22 3.55
CA SER A 139 -3.82 41.81 4.84
C SER A 139 -4.56 42.35 6.06
N LEU A 140 -5.06 43.58 6.01
CA LEU A 140 -5.93 44.11 7.05
C LEU A 140 -7.22 43.28 7.15
N LEU A 141 -7.84 42.95 6.02
CA LEU A 141 -9.02 42.09 6.01
C LEU A 141 -8.71 40.68 6.53
N ASP A 142 -7.56 40.13 6.19
CA ASP A 142 -7.17 38.78 6.61
C ASP A 142 -7.00 38.69 8.13
N TRP A 143 -6.05 39.45 8.68
CA TRP A 143 -5.78 39.45 10.12
C TRP A 143 -6.98 39.93 10.95
N GLY A 144 -7.77 40.88 10.41
CA GLY A 144 -9.01 41.33 11.01
C GLY A 144 -10.05 40.22 11.10
N CYS A 145 -10.31 39.52 9.99
CA CYS A 145 -11.24 38.39 9.96
C CYS A 145 -10.80 37.25 10.89
N VAL A 146 -9.50 36.93 10.94
CA VAL A 146 -8.98 35.88 11.83
C VAL A 146 -9.17 36.25 13.30
N THR A 147 -8.85 37.49 13.67
CA THR A 147 -9.03 37.98 15.05
C THR A 147 -10.51 38.00 15.44
N LEU A 148 -11.38 38.47 14.54
CA LEU A 148 -12.84 38.45 14.75
C LEU A 148 -13.40 37.04 14.81
N PHE A 149 -12.90 36.11 14.00
CA PHE A 149 -13.31 34.71 14.03
C PHE A 149 -12.95 34.07 15.37
N PHE A 150 -11.71 34.27 15.85
CA PHE A 150 -11.28 33.82 17.17
C PHE A 150 -12.18 34.39 18.28
N PHE A 151 -12.42 35.71 18.26
CA PHE A 151 -13.32 36.38 19.22
C PHE A 151 -14.74 35.81 19.19
N SER A 152 -15.28 35.57 17.99
CA SER A 152 -16.65 35.08 17.80
C SER A 152 -16.85 33.70 18.42
N ILE A 153 -15.85 32.82 18.37
CA ILE A 153 -15.91 31.49 19.01
C ILE A 153 -16.12 31.64 20.52
N GLY A 154 -15.33 32.48 21.19
CA GLY A 154 -15.46 32.69 22.63
C GLY A 154 -16.79 33.33 23.01
N ARG A 155 -17.31 34.23 22.18
CA ARG A 155 -18.62 34.84 22.40
C ARG A 155 -19.76 33.83 22.26
N ILE A 156 -19.69 32.92 21.29
CA ILE A 156 -20.67 31.84 21.08
C ILE A 156 -20.61 30.83 22.24
N LEU A 157 -19.43 30.55 22.77
CA LEU A 157 -19.24 29.72 23.97
C LEU A 157 -19.75 30.40 25.26
N GLY A 158 -20.15 31.67 25.20
CA GLY A 158 -20.71 32.40 26.34
C GLY A 158 -19.69 33.12 27.21
N TYR A 159 -18.42 33.21 26.80
CA TYR A 159 -17.37 33.80 27.63
C TYR A 159 -17.42 35.34 27.61
N PRO A 160 -17.45 36.02 28.78
CA PRO A 160 -17.69 37.47 28.88
C PRO A 160 -16.40 38.29 28.77
N VAL A 161 -15.56 38.04 27.77
CA VAL A 161 -14.29 38.76 27.59
C VAL A 161 -14.40 39.76 26.43
N SER A 162 -13.97 41.00 26.66
CA SER A 162 -14.02 42.07 25.65
C SER A 162 -12.98 41.85 24.53
N ILE A 163 -13.34 42.24 23.31
CA ILE A 163 -12.43 42.19 22.15
C ILE A 163 -11.17 43.04 22.37
N LEU A 164 -11.26 44.11 23.17
CA LEU A 164 -10.12 44.99 23.49
C LEU A 164 -9.02 44.28 24.31
N ASN A 165 -9.36 43.19 24.98
CA ASN A 165 -8.43 42.38 25.75
C ASN A 165 -7.95 41.17 24.94
N ILE A 166 -8.85 40.57 24.15
CA ILE A 166 -8.53 39.40 23.33
C ILE A 166 -7.64 39.76 22.15
N ALA A 167 -7.88 40.89 21.47
CA ALA A 167 -7.12 41.23 20.27
C ALA A 167 -5.61 41.40 20.55
N PRO A 168 -5.16 42.15 21.58
CA PRO A 168 -3.74 42.21 21.93
C PRO A 168 -3.16 40.85 22.33
N LEU A 169 -3.90 40.08 23.14
CA LEU A 169 -3.46 38.74 23.57
C LEU A 169 -3.30 37.78 22.38
N PHE A 170 -4.25 37.77 21.46
CA PHE A 170 -4.23 36.94 20.26
C PHE A 170 -3.03 37.30 19.36
N LEU A 171 -2.78 38.59 19.15
CA LEU A 171 -1.68 39.06 18.31
C LEU A 171 -0.30 38.78 18.93
N ILE A 172 -0.16 38.93 20.25
CA ILE A 172 1.06 38.51 20.96
C ILE A 172 1.28 37.00 20.77
N SER A 173 0.24 36.21 20.99
CA SER A 173 0.32 34.75 20.92
C SER A 173 0.67 34.26 19.52
N ILE A 174 0.09 34.85 18.46
CA ILE A 174 0.37 34.45 17.09
C ILE A 174 1.78 34.88 16.66
N CYS A 175 2.25 36.05 17.10
CA CYS A 175 3.63 36.48 16.88
C CYS A 175 4.64 35.52 17.53
N ILE A 176 4.42 35.14 18.78
CA ILE A 176 5.25 34.13 19.47
C ILE A 176 5.18 32.79 18.73
N GLY A 177 3.98 32.39 18.31
CA GLY A 177 3.76 31.18 17.51
C GLY A 177 4.51 31.15 16.19
N MET A 178 4.59 32.27 15.49
CA MET A 178 5.34 32.39 14.22
C MET A 178 6.85 32.35 14.45
N VAL A 179 7.36 33.03 15.48
CA VAL A 179 8.79 33.04 15.81
C VAL A 179 9.29 31.64 16.20
N SER A 180 8.43 30.81 16.80
CA SER A 180 8.83 29.46 17.22
C SER A 180 9.02 28.47 16.07
N MET A 181 8.58 28.79 14.84
CA MET A 181 8.63 27.92 13.66
C MET A 181 8.04 26.51 13.85
N ILE A 182 7.22 26.32 14.90
CA ILE A 182 6.55 25.04 15.13
C ILE A 182 5.41 24.93 14.11
N PRO A 183 5.25 23.78 13.41
CA PRO A 183 4.14 23.57 12.49
C PRO A 183 2.80 23.92 13.13
N GLY A 184 2.04 24.80 12.46
CA GLY A 184 0.75 25.27 12.94
C GLY A 184 0.80 26.12 14.20
N SER A 185 1.98 26.54 14.68
CA SER A 185 2.21 27.15 15.99
C SER A 185 1.64 26.33 17.17
N LEU A 186 1.58 25.01 17.00
CA LEU A 186 1.05 24.11 18.01
C LEU A 186 1.89 24.18 19.29
N GLY A 187 1.24 24.40 20.43
CA GLY A 187 1.90 24.55 21.72
C GLY A 187 2.29 25.99 22.04
N SER A 188 3.11 26.66 21.22
CA SER A 188 3.60 28.02 21.53
C SER A 188 2.48 29.08 21.54
N PHE A 189 1.60 29.07 20.53
CA PHE A 189 0.41 29.92 20.51
C PHE A 189 -0.57 29.54 21.63
N ASP A 190 -0.82 28.23 21.78
CA ASP A 190 -1.84 27.71 22.70
C ASP A 190 -1.48 27.99 24.16
N LEU A 191 -0.22 27.80 24.55
CA LEU A 191 0.26 28.09 25.91
C LEU A 191 0.15 29.58 26.24
N MET A 192 0.54 30.45 25.32
CA MET A 192 0.42 31.90 25.53
C MET A 192 -1.05 32.34 25.64
N MET A 193 -1.92 31.80 24.79
CA MET A 193 -3.34 32.08 24.84
C MET A 193 -3.98 31.59 26.14
N ILE A 194 -3.71 30.36 26.57
CA ILE A 194 -4.25 29.81 27.83
C ILE A 194 -3.75 30.67 28.99
N SER A 195 -2.45 30.94 29.07
CA SER A 195 -1.87 31.76 30.12
C SER A 195 -2.54 33.13 30.20
N GLY A 196 -2.77 33.79 29.06
CA GLY A 196 -3.43 35.09 29.02
C GLY A 196 -4.92 35.03 29.37
N LEU A 197 -5.65 34.01 28.92
CA LEU A 197 -7.09 33.84 29.17
C LEU A 197 -7.38 33.54 30.65
N LEU A 198 -6.50 32.83 31.34
CA LEU A 198 -6.61 32.59 32.78
C LEU A 198 -6.71 33.89 33.59
N HIS A 199 -6.01 34.95 33.15
CA HIS A 199 -6.09 36.27 33.80
C HIS A 199 -7.42 36.99 33.57
N PHE A 200 -8.21 36.57 32.58
CA PHE A 200 -9.55 37.09 32.30
C PHE A 200 -10.67 36.24 32.92
N SER A 201 -10.35 35.48 33.98
CA SER A 201 -11.30 34.60 34.71
C SER A 201 -11.90 33.47 33.87
N ILE A 202 -11.19 33.02 32.84
CA ILE A 202 -11.54 31.84 32.04
C ILE A 202 -10.80 30.63 32.62
N ASN A 203 -11.49 29.51 32.83
CA ASN A 203 -10.86 28.30 33.36
C ASN A 203 -9.95 27.61 32.32
N GLN A 204 -9.01 26.77 32.76
CA GLN A 204 -8.12 26.03 31.83
C GLN A 204 -8.91 25.20 30.82
N ASN A 205 -9.97 24.52 31.27
CA ASN A 205 -10.83 23.70 30.42
C ASN A 205 -11.61 24.54 29.38
N GLU A 206 -12.04 25.74 29.76
CA GLU A 206 -12.77 26.68 28.90
C GLU A 206 -11.86 27.27 27.82
N ALA A 207 -10.65 27.69 28.20
CA ALA A 207 -9.62 28.18 27.29
C ALA A 207 -9.18 27.08 26.30
N ALA A 208 -8.98 25.85 26.78
CA ALA A 208 -8.67 24.71 25.93
C ALA A 208 -9.79 24.41 24.92
N SER A 209 -11.05 24.47 25.36
CA SER A 209 -12.22 24.27 24.50
C SER A 209 -12.33 25.34 23.41
N TRP A 210 -12.07 26.61 23.76
CA TRP A 210 -12.02 27.71 22.80
C TRP A 210 -10.94 27.49 21.73
N LEU A 211 -9.72 27.16 22.16
CA LEU A 211 -8.60 26.89 21.26
C LEU A 211 -8.87 25.69 20.37
N LEU A 212 -9.43 24.61 20.91
CA LEU A 212 -9.77 23.41 20.15
C LEU A 212 -10.72 23.73 19.00
N LEU A 213 -11.80 24.47 19.26
CA LEU A 213 -12.75 24.85 18.21
C LEU A 213 -12.10 25.75 17.17
N PHE A 214 -11.27 26.70 17.59
CA PHE A 214 -10.51 27.52 16.65
C PHE A 214 -9.59 26.67 15.75
N ARG A 215 -8.89 25.69 16.32
CA ARG A 215 -8.04 24.75 15.57
C ARG A 215 -8.85 23.91 14.58
N ILE A 216 -9.99 23.37 15.00
CA ILE A 216 -10.84 22.55 14.14
C ILE A 216 -11.31 23.36 12.91
N PHE A 217 -11.88 24.55 13.13
CA PHE A 217 -12.51 25.30 12.07
C PHE A 217 -11.56 26.15 11.22
N TYR A 218 -10.47 26.66 11.80
CA TYR A 218 -9.52 27.51 11.07
C TYR A 218 -8.33 26.74 10.48
N TYR A 219 -7.88 25.66 11.14
CA TYR A 219 -6.72 24.88 10.69
C TYR A 219 -7.14 23.55 10.06
N ILE A 220 -7.84 22.69 10.80
CA ILE A 220 -8.04 21.28 10.43
C ILE A 220 -9.00 21.13 9.24
N ILE A 221 -10.21 21.70 9.33
CA ILE A 221 -11.22 21.59 8.25
C ILE A 221 -10.70 22.21 6.94
N PRO A 222 -10.16 23.45 6.92
CA PRO A 222 -9.62 24.03 5.70
C PRO A 222 -8.46 23.22 5.11
N PHE A 223 -7.60 22.64 5.96
CA PHE A 223 -6.49 21.78 5.53
C PHE A 223 -6.98 20.54 4.78
N PHE A 224 -7.99 19.81 5.30
CA PHE A 224 -8.50 18.63 4.60
C PHE A 224 -9.15 18.98 3.26
N ILE A 225 -9.88 20.11 3.18
CA ILE A 225 -10.41 20.62 1.92
C ILE A 225 -9.26 20.97 0.96
N GLY A 226 -8.22 21.63 1.45
CA GLY A 226 -7.01 21.96 0.68
C GLY A 226 -6.27 20.72 0.19
N LEU A 227 -6.19 19.67 1.01
CA LEU A 227 -5.57 18.41 0.64
C LEU A 227 -6.32 17.71 -0.52
N ILE A 228 -7.65 17.76 -0.52
CA ILE A 228 -8.47 17.24 -1.63
C ILE A 228 -8.15 18.01 -2.93
N PHE A 229 -8.09 19.34 -2.87
CA PHE A 229 -7.72 20.16 -4.03
C PHE A 229 -6.27 19.94 -4.48
N PHE A 230 -5.34 19.75 -3.54
CA PHE A 230 -3.95 19.41 -3.82
C PHE A 230 -3.85 18.09 -4.59
N LEU A 231 -4.52 17.04 -4.12
CA LEU A 231 -4.53 15.74 -4.78
C LEU A 231 -5.18 15.79 -6.17
N LYS A 232 -6.25 16.58 -6.34
CA LYS A 232 -6.93 16.78 -7.63
C LYS A 232 -6.06 17.54 -8.64
N SER A 233 -5.43 18.63 -8.22
CA SER A 233 -4.72 19.58 -9.10
C SER A 233 -3.25 19.20 -9.30
N MET A 234 -2.52 19.01 -8.19
CA MET A 234 -1.09 18.71 -8.19
C MET A 234 -0.81 17.22 -8.39
N GLY A 235 -1.70 16.35 -7.94
CA GLY A 235 -1.53 14.90 -8.04
C GLY A 235 -1.30 14.44 -9.48
N LYS A 236 -2.00 15.05 -10.46
CA LYS A 236 -1.80 14.76 -11.88
C LYS A 236 -0.44 15.25 -12.39
N GLN A 237 -0.04 16.49 -12.08
CA GLN A 237 1.24 17.05 -12.51
C GLN A 237 2.44 16.28 -11.95
N ILE A 238 2.39 15.91 -10.67
CA ILE A 238 3.41 15.09 -10.02
C ILE A 238 3.43 13.69 -10.66
N ASN A 239 2.25 13.10 -10.90
CA ASN A 239 2.16 11.80 -11.54
C ASN A 239 2.74 11.80 -12.97
N ASP A 240 2.46 12.82 -13.77
CA ASP A 240 2.98 12.95 -15.13
C ASP A 240 4.50 13.21 -15.12
N LYS A 241 4.99 14.04 -14.18
CA LYS A 241 6.43 14.32 -14.00
C LYS A 241 7.23 13.06 -13.64
N PHE A 242 6.65 12.15 -12.87
CA PHE A 242 7.29 10.90 -12.42
C PHE A 242 6.75 9.67 -13.16
N GLN A 243 6.24 9.82 -14.39
CA GLN A 243 5.83 8.72 -15.27
C GLN A 243 4.88 7.69 -14.61
N GLY A 244 3.96 8.14 -13.76
CA GLY A 244 3.00 7.26 -13.09
C GLY A 244 3.49 6.58 -11.80
N LEU A 245 4.76 6.76 -11.41
CA LEU A 245 5.34 6.17 -10.19
C LEU A 245 4.55 6.52 -8.92
N PRO A 246 4.14 7.79 -8.66
CA PRO A 246 3.43 8.14 -7.44
C PRO A 246 2.08 7.43 -7.32
N LYS A 247 1.34 7.27 -8.43
CA LYS A 247 0.09 6.52 -8.45
C LYS A 247 0.32 5.03 -8.17
N LYS A 248 1.38 4.43 -8.73
CA LYS A 248 1.76 3.05 -8.42
C LYS A 248 2.11 2.90 -6.93
N MET A 249 2.91 3.80 -6.38
CA MET A 249 3.25 3.81 -4.95
C MET A 249 2.02 3.99 -4.06
N ALA A 250 1.14 4.93 -4.38
CA ALA A 250 -0.10 5.14 -3.64
C ALA A 250 -1.01 3.90 -3.67
N ALA A 251 -1.06 3.19 -4.81
CA ALA A 251 -1.79 1.93 -4.90
C ALA A 251 -1.16 0.83 -4.03
N LEU A 252 0.18 0.70 -4.03
CA LEU A 252 0.89 -0.26 -3.18
C LEU A 252 0.77 0.05 -1.68
N LEU A 253 0.88 1.32 -1.31
CA LEU A 253 0.66 1.81 0.05
C LEU A 253 -0.79 1.58 0.48
N GLY A 254 -1.75 1.93 -0.38
CA GLY A 254 -3.16 1.67 -0.14
C GLY A 254 -3.43 0.19 0.12
N GLN A 255 -2.89 -0.70 -0.72
CA GLN A 255 -3.02 -2.15 -0.53
C GLN A 255 -2.39 -2.62 0.78
N SER A 256 -1.22 -2.07 1.15
CA SER A 256 -0.54 -2.42 2.39
C SER A 256 -1.32 -1.94 3.63
N ILE A 257 -1.88 -0.73 3.58
CA ILE A 257 -2.75 -0.18 4.62
C ILE A 257 -4.02 -1.04 4.74
N SER A 258 -4.69 -1.37 3.63
CA SER A 258 -5.90 -2.20 3.65
C SER A 258 -5.62 -3.63 4.16
N HIS A 259 -4.49 -4.22 3.81
CA HIS A 259 -4.07 -5.51 4.37
C HIS A 259 -3.84 -5.41 5.89
N PHE A 260 -3.08 -4.41 6.34
CA PHE A 260 -2.84 -4.18 7.76
C PHE A 260 -4.16 -3.93 8.52
N MET A 261 -5.00 -3.05 8.00
CA MET A 261 -6.29 -2.72 8.62
C MET A 261 -7.20 -3.93 8.74
N THR A 262 -7.27 -4.76 7.70
CA THR A 262 -8.08 -5.98 7.73
C THR A 262 -7.55 -6.96 8.80
N ASN A 263 -6.24 -7.20 8.86
CA ASN A 263 -5.65 -8.10 9.87
C ASN A 263 -5.75 -7.53 11.29
N PHE A 264 -5.52 -6.23 11.46
CA PHE A 264 -5.67 -5.54 12.74
C PHE A 264 -7.10 -5.66 13.26
N PHE A 265 -8.10 -5.51 12.37
CA PHE A 265 -9.49 -5.67 12.75
C PHE A 265 -9.84 -7.13 13.07
N GLY A 266 -9.25 -8.09 12.33
CA GLY A 266 -9.38 -9.51 12.66
C GLY A 266 -8.86 -9.84 14.06
N PHE A 267 -7.67 -9.33 14.39
CA PHE A 267 -7.10 -9.40 15.74
C PHE A 267 -8.00 -8.70 16.77
N PHE A 268 -8.43 -7.47 16.48
CA PHE A 268 -9.27 -6.68 17.38
C PHE A 268 -10.57 -7.42 17.73
N LEU A 269 -11.25 -8.03 16.74
CA LEU A 269 -12.43 -8.86 16.98
C LEU A 269 -12.13 -10.05 17.91
N MET A 270 -11.04 -10.78 17.65
CA MET A 270 -10.61 -11.90 18.49
C MET A 270 -10.17 -11.45 19.90
N ALA A 271 -9.73 -10.21 20.07
CA ALA A 271 -9.41 -9.65 21.38
C ALA A 271 -10.68 -9.17 22.10
N THR A 272 -11.67 -8.62 21.38
CA THR A 272 -12.94 -8.18 21.98
C THR A 272 -13.77 -9.33 22.53
N SER A 273 -13.56 -10.57 22.06
CA SER A 273 -14.20 -11.75 22.65
C SER A 273 -13.81 -11.97 24.12
N ILE A 274 -12.76 -11.32 24.63
CA ILE A 274 -12.32 -11.40 26.03
C ILE A 274 -13.24 -10.59 26.96
N LEU A 275 -13.78 -9.47 26.46
CA LEU A 275 -14.55 -8.55 27.29
C LEU A 275 -15.94 -9.15 27.56
N PRO A 276 -16.33 -9.34 28.83
CA PRO A 276 -17.69 -9.70 29.16
C PRO A 276 -18.60 -8.53 28.76
N SER A 277 -19.51 -8.76 27.80
CA SER A 277 -20.64 -7.86 27.56
C SER A 277 -21.75 -8.18 28.55
N GLU A 278 -22.54 -7.17 28.95
CA GLU A 278 -23.72 -7.41 29.78
C GLU A 278 -24.80 -8.12 28.95
N ILE A 279 -24.81 -9.46 28.99
CA ILE A 279 -25.69 -10.35 28.20
C ILE A 279 -27.20 -10.08 28.42
N HIS A 280 -27.55 -9.27 29.41
CA HIS A 280 -28.93 -8.96 29.82
C HIS A 280 -29.75 -8.16 28.80
N SER A 281 -29.14 -7.63 27.74
CA SER A 281 -29.82 -6.85 26.70
C SER A 281 -30.57 -7.71 25.66
N LEU A 282 -30.20 -8.97 25.46
CA LEU A 282 -30.79 -9.87 24.44
C LEU A 282 -31.77 -10.89 25.07
N PRO A 283 -33.10 -10.80 24.79
CA PRO A 283 -34.13 -11.60 25.48
C PRO A 283 -33.98 -13.12 25.36
N LEU A 284 -33.32 -13.59 24.31
CA LEU A 284 -33.11 -15.01 23.99
C LEU A 284 -31.90 -15.60 24.71
N LEU A 285 -30.85 -14.79 24.91
CA LEU A 285 -29.59 -15.17 25.56
C LEU A 285 -29.67 -15.05 27.08
N GLY A 286 -30.45 -14.10 27.61
CA GLY A 286 -30.69 -13.95 29.05
C GLY A 286 -31.44 -15.12 29.71
N ARG A 287 -31.96 -16.08 28.92
CA ARG A 287 -32.60 -17.32 29.43
C ARG A 287 -31.64 -18.52 29.49
N MET A 288 -30.43 -18.38 28.94
CA MET A 288 -29.43 -19.45 28.93
C MET A 288 -28.54 -19.37 30.17
N ASP A 289 -27.86 -20.46 30.49
CA ASP A 289 -26.76 -20.48 31.46
C ASP A 289 -25.71 -19.40 31.07
N PRO A 290 -25.28 -18.50 31.98
CA PRO A 290 -24.35 -17.42 31.68
C PRO A 290 -23.13 -17.84 30.86
N ILE A 291 -22.56 -19.01 31.14
CA ILE A 291 -21.40 -19.55 30.42
C ILE A 291 -21.77 -19.89 28.97
N LYS A 292 -22.90 -20.58 28.76
CA LYS A 292 -23.38 -20.97 27.41
C LYS A 292 -23.79 -19.75 26.59
N GLY A 293 -24.44 -18.77 27.22
CA GLY A 293 -24.81 -17.50 26.59
C GLY A 293 -23.60 -16.67 26.18
N GLN A 294 -22.60 -16.58 27.05
CA GLN A 294 -21.37 -15.84 26.78
C GLN A 294 -20.55 -16.47 25.64
N LEU A 295 -20.41 -17.79 25.63
CA LEU A 295 -19.70 -18.50 24.55
C LEU A 295 -20.42 -18.36 23.19
N LEU A 296 -21.77 -18.42 23.18
CA LEU A 296 -22.54 -18.21 21.95
C LEU A 296 -22.38 -16.78 21.42
N TYR A 297 -22.34 -15.79 22.30
CA TYR A 297 -22.12 -14.40 21.93
C TYR A 297 -20.70 -14.16 21.44
N GLN A 298 -19.67 -14.73 22.08
CA GLN A 298 -18.25 -14.53 21.72
C GLN A 298 -17.82 -15.27 20.44
N TYR A 299 -18.52 -16.32 20.06
CA TYR A 299 -18.13 -17.17 18.94
C TYR A 299 -18.07 -16.45 17.57
N PRO A 300 -19.07 -15.65 17.16
CA PRO A 300 -19.00 -14.88 15.91
C PRO A 300 -17.80 -13.92 15.84
N CYS A 301 -17.33 -13.36 16.96
CA CYS A 301 -16.09 -12.55 16.99
C CYS A 301 -14.88 -13.35 16.52
N PHE A 302 -14.72 -14.59 16.98
CA PHE A 302 -13.64 -15.47 16.54
C PHE A 302 -13.78 -15.87 15.06
N LEU A 303 -15.00 -16.21 14.64
CA LEU A 303 -15.29 -16.54 13.24
C LEU A 303 -14.96 -15.37 12.32
N PHE A 304 -15.53 -14.19 12.57
CA PHE A 304 -15.26 -13.01 11.76
C PHE A 304 -13.77 -12.64 11.81
N GLY A 305 -13.15 -12.69 12.99
CA GLY A 305 -11.72 -12.45 13.15
C GLY A 305 -10.85 -13.30 12.21
N SER A 306 -11.10 -14.61 12.18
CA SER A 306 -10.40 -15.54 11.28
C SER A 306 -10.65 -15.24 9.78
N LEU A 307 -11.88 -14.86 9.42
CA LEU A 307 -12.24 -14.49 8.05
C LEU A 307 -11.63 -13.16 7.62
N PHE A 308 -11.40 -12.23 8.54
CA PHE A 308 -10.67 -10.98 8.26
C PHE A 308 -9.19 -11.27 7.94
N PHE A 309 -8.52 -12.20 8.63
CA PHE A 309 -7.17 -12.62 8.21
C PHE A 309 -7.15 -13.19 6.79
N LEU A 310 -8.13 -14.03 6.44
CA LEU A 310 -8.27 -14.54 5.07
C LEU A 310 -8.52 -13.42 4.06
N LEU A 311 -9.38 -12.46 4.38
CA LEU A 311 -9.62 -11.29 3.54
C LEU A 311 -8.32 -10.49 3.35
N GLY A 312 -7.52 -10.33 4.39
CA GLY A 312 -6.21 -9.67 4.34
C GLY A 312 -5.28 -10.37 3.34
N ARG A 313 -5.24 -11.71 3.37
CA ARG A 313 -4.51 -12.53 2.41
C ARG A 313 -5.02 -12.36 0.98
N MET A 314 -6.33 -12.35 0.77
CA MET A 314 -6.95 -12.15 -0.55
C MET A 314 -6.64 -10.76 -1.12
N ILE A 315 -6.65 -9.71 -0.28
CA ILE A 315 -6.24 -8.35 -0.67
C ILE A 315 -4.77 -8.33 -1.08
N ARG A 316 -3.88 -8.95 -0.29
CA ARG A 316 -2.45 -9.03 -0.56
C ARG A 316 -2.16 -9.75 -1.89
N ARG A 317 -2.94 -10.79 -2.21
CA ARG A 317 -2.87 -11.55 -3.48
C ARG A 317 -3.73 -10.95 -4.60
N LYS A 318 -4.32 -9.76 -4.40
CA LYS A 318 -5.17 -9.03 -5.37
C LYS A 318 -6.33 -9.84 -5.96
N ALA A 319 -6.88 -10.78 -5.18
CA ALA A 319 -7.93 -11.68 -5.64
C ALA A 319 -9.22 -10.92 -5.97
N ALA A 320 -9.85 -11.22 -7.11
CA ALA A 320 -11.11 -10.61 -7.51
C ALA A 320 -12.26 -10.95 -6.56
N PHE A 321 -12.25 -12.16 -6.00
CA PHE A 321 -13.22 -12.62 -5.00
C PHE A 321 -13.20 -11.79 -3.70
N ALA A 322 -12.10 -11.07 -3.41
CA ALA A 322 -12.02 -10.18 -2.26
C ALA A 322 -13.08 -9.07 -2.27
N LYS A 323 -13.59 -8.66 -3.45
CA LYS A 323 -14.61 -7.59 -3.56
C LYS A 323 -15.96 -8.01 -2.95
N PRO A 324 -16.64 -9.07 -3.44
CA PRO A 324 -17.88 -9.51 -2.83
C PRO A 324 -17.64 -10.04 -1.41
N PHE A 325 -16.52 -10.71 -1.16
CA PHE A 325 -16.20 -11.26 0.16
C PHE A 325 -16.05 -10.17 1.22
N SER A 326 -15.30 -9.10 0.94
CA SER A 326 -15.17 -7.97 1.88
C SER A 326 -16.48 -7.25 2.13
N LEU A 327 -17.31 -7.03 1.10
CA LEU A 327 -18.60 -6.38 1.27
C LEU A 327 -19.51 -7.18 2.21
N ILE A 328 -19.67 -8.48 1.95
CA ILE A 328 -20.52 -9.35 2.76
C ILE A 328 -19.97 -9.46 4.19
N LEU A 329 -18.67 -9.73 4.33
CA LEU A 329 -18.03 -9.88 5.63
C LEU A 329 -18.15 -8.61 6.48
N CYS A 330 -17.87 -7.44 5.90
CA CYS A 330 -17.97 -6.17 6.61
C CYS A 330 -19.41 -5.82 6.99
N LEU A 331 -20.40 -6.08 6.12
CA LEU A 331 -21.82 -5.82 6.43
C LEU A 331 -22.33 -6.73 7.56
N LEU A 332 -22.02 -8.03 7.50
CA LEU A 332 -22.38 -8.97 8.57
C LEU A 332 -21.73 -8.59 9.90
N THR A 333 -20.46 -8.19 9.86
CA THR A 333 -19.73 -7.78 11.06
C THR A 333 -20.24 -6.46 11.61
N LEU A 334 -20.58 -5.50 10.74
CA LEU A 334 -21.20 -4.22 11.13
C LEU A 334 -22.55 -4.46 11.82
N PHE A 335 -23.38 -5.36 11.28
CA PHE A 335 -24.64 -5.73 11.91
C PHE A 335 -24.42 -6.35 13.29
N TYR A 336 -23.51 -7.35 13.37
CA TYR A 336 -23.24 -8.08 14.60
C TYR A 336 -22.68 -7.22 15.74
N ILE A 337 -21.68 -6.37 15.48
CA ILE A 337 -21.08 -5.51 16.52
C ILE A 337 -22.09 -4.52 17.10
N ASN A 338 -23.11 -4.12 16.33
CA ASN A 338 -24.11 -3.14 16.74
C ASN A 338 -25.38 -3.76 17.37
N LEU A 339 -25.40 -5.08 17.63
CA LEU A 339 -26.56 -5.76 18.25
C LEU A 339 -26.79 -5.34 19.71
N ASP A 340 -25.73 -5.08 20.46
CA ASP A 340 -25.76 -4.76 21.90
C ASP A 340 -25.63 -3.25 22.18
N GLY A 341 -25.43 -2.44 21.13
CA GLY A 341 -25.21 -1.01 21.24
C GLY A 341 -24.33 -0.49 20.10
N ILE A 342 -24.43 0.80 19.80
CA ILE A 342 -23.70 1.37 18.67
C ILE A 342 -22.22 1.55 19.02
N SER A 343 -21.37 0.66 18.49
CA SER A 343 -19.92 0.84 18.57
C SER A 343 -19.47 1.83 17.49
N LEU A 344 -19.41 3.12 17.86
CA LEU A 344 -19.01 4.19 16.92
C LEU A 344 -17.64 3.93 16.30
N PHE A 345 -16.65 3.52 17.11
CA PHE A 345 -15.30 3.28 16.64
C PHE A 345 -15.24 2.14 15.60
N SER A 346 -15.75 0.96 15.95
CA SER A 346 -15.72 -0.22 15.06
C SER A 346 -16.53 -0.01 13.79
N SER A 347 -17.65 0.72 13.90
CA SER A 347 -18.51 1.05 12.75
C SER A 347 -17.82 2.02 11.79
N LEU A 348 -17.23 3.10 12.30
CA LEU A 348 -16.46 4.04 11.48
C LEU A 348 -15.23 3.37 10.84
N TYR A 349 -14.57 2.48 11.57
CA TYR A 349 -13.44 1.70 11.07
C TYR A 349 -13.84 0.83 9.87
N LEU A 350 -14.92 0.04 10.00
CA LEU A 350 -15.43 -0.82 8.92
C LEU A 350 -15.91 -0.01 7.70
N LEU A 351 -16.59 1.12 7.92
CA LEU A 351 -17.02 2.00 6.84
C LEU A 351 -15.82 2.60 6.08
N PHE A 352 -14.78 3.00 6.81
CA PHE A 352 -13.54 3.49 6.21
C PHE A 352 -12.78 2.38 5.47
N LEU A 353 -12.71 1.16 6.02
CA LEU A 353 -12.14 0.00 5.34
C LEU A 353 -12.89 -0.32 4.03
N LEU A 354 -14.22 -0.32 4.06
CA LEU A 354 -15.07 -0.49 2.88
C LEU A 354 -14.81 0.58 1.82
N LEU A 355 -14.70 1.85 2.23
CA LEU A 355 -14.36 2.95 1.33
C LEU A 355 -13.00 2.74 0.66
N LEU A 356 -11.97 2.36 1.44
CA LEU A 356 -10.64 2.07 0.90
C LEU A 356 -10.67 0.90 -0.11
N LEU A 357 -11.35 -0.20 0.22
CA LEU A 357 -11.49 -1.35 -0.67
C LEU A 357 -12.27 -1.01 -1.93
N TYR A 358 -13.29 -0.16 -1.83
CA TYR A 358 -14.03 0.36 -2.98
C TYR A 358 -13.14 1.21 -3.91
N LEU A 359 -12.30 2.09 -3.35
CA LEU A 359 -11.33 2.87 -4.13
C LEU A 359 -10.29 1.96 -4.82
N GLN A 360 -9.92 0.85 -4.18
CA GLN A 360 -8.95 -0.12 -4.68
C GLN A 360 -9.55 -1.21 -5.58
N ARG A 361 -10.87 -1.21 -5.84
CA ARG A 361 -11.59 -2.27 -6.59
C ARG A 361 -11.01 -2.60 -7.96
N LYS A 362 -10.35 -1.64 -8.62
CA LYS A 362 -9.71 -1.84 -9.93
C LYS A 362 -8.44 -2.67 -9.84
N THR A 363 -7.77 -2.66 -8.68
CA THR A 363 -6.52 -3.40 -8.45
C THR A 363 -6.74 -4.85 -8.04
N LEU A 364 -7.93 -5.18 -7.51
CA LEU A 364 -8.34 -6.53 -7.11
C LEU A 364 -8.91 -7.27 -8.33
N CYS A 365 -8.11 -7.54 -9.35
CA CYS A 365 -8.59 -8.09 -10.61
C CYS A 365 -8.21 -9.56 -10.85
N ARG A 366 -7.33 -10.15 -10.02
CA ARG A 366 -6.79 -11.49 -10.28
C ARG A 366 -7.86 -12.55 -10.10
N THR A 367 -8.12 -13.32 -11.15
CA THR A 367 -9.30 -14.20 -11.20
C THR A 367 -9.11 -15.50 -10.44
N HIS A 368 -7.86 -15.91 -10.24
CA HIS A 368 -7.51 -17.12 -9.49
C HIS A 368 -6.84 -16.74 -8.16
N PHE A 369 -7.19 -17.45 -7.09
CA PHE A 369 -6.56 -17.30 -5.78
C PHE A 369 -5.67 -18.51 -5.51
N PHE A 370 -4.37 -18.33 -5.71
CA PHE A 370 -3.40 -19.35 -5.31
C PHE A 370 -3.03 -19.18 -3.83
N TYR A 371 -3.24 -20.24 -3.04
CA TYR A 371 -2.98 -20.23 -1.61
C TYR A 371 -1.82 -21.14 -1.24
N SER A 372 -0.60 -20.59 -1.35
CA SER A 372 0.64 -21.33 -1.09
C SER A 372 0.68 -21.94 0.33
N PRO A 373 1.33 -23.10 0.51
CA PRO A 373 1.56 -23.69 1.84
C PRO A 373 2.23 -22.72 2.82
N GLU A 374 3.19 -21.91 2.33
CA GLU A 374 3.87 -20.90 3.13
C GLU A 374 2.91 -19.82 3.66
N ASP A 375 2.00 -19.34 2.81
CA ASP A 375 1.01 -18.35 3.20
C ASP A 375 -0.02 -18.95 4.17
N ARG A 376 -0.42 -20.21 3.96
CA ARG A 376 -1.28 -20.97 4.88
C ARG A 376 -0.66 -21.05 6.27
N LEU A 377 0.63 -21.36 6.35
CA LEU A 377 1.35 -21.45 7.61
C LEU A 377 1.42 -20.08 8.32
N LYS A 378 1.68 -18.99 7.57
CA LYS A 378 1.71 -17.62 8.12
C LYS A 378 0.34 -17.21 8.67
N ASP A 379 -0.73 -17.44 7.92
CA ASP A 379 -2.09 -17.07 8.34
C ASP A 379 -2.55 -17.90 9.54
N PHE A 380 -2.25 -19.21 9.55
CA PHE A 380 -2.46 -20.06 10.71
C PHE A 380 -1.67 -19.55 11.92
N GLY A 381 -0.41 -19.14 11.72
CA GLY A 381 0.40 -18.50 12.75
C GLY A 381 -0.23 -17.22 13.31
N TYR A 382 -0.80 -16.36 12.47
CA TYR A 382 -1.51 -15.15 12.92
C TYR A 382 -2.78 -15.49 13.72
N ILE A 383 -3.57 -16.45 13.26
CA ILE A 383 -4.81 -16.87 13.95
C ILE A 383 -4.47 -17.54 15.28
N ALA A 384 -3.55 -18.51 15.28
CA ALA A 384 -3.10 -19.21 16.48
C ALA A 384 -2.41 -18.26 17.46
N GLY A 385 -1.56 -17.37 16.98
CA GLY A 385 -0.91 -16.33 17.79
C GLY A 385 -1.91 -15.36 18.40
N SER A 386 -2.90 -14.92 17.62
CA SER A 386 -4.00 -14.07 18.14
C SER A 386 -4.81 -14.81 19.19
N PHE A 387 -5.13 -16.09 18.96
CA PHE A 387 -5.85 -16.92 19.92
C PHE A 387 -5.05 -17.13 21.22
N LEU A 388 -3.75 -17.44 21.13
CA LEU A 388 -2.88 -17.59 22.29
C LEU A 388 -2.71 -16.28 23.06
N LEU A 389 -2.55 -15.15 22.35
CA LEU A 389 -2.50 -13.83 22.97
C LEU A 389 -3.83 -13.49 23.65
N THR A 390 -4.96 -13.82 23.01
CA THR A 390 -6.29 -13.68 23.61
C THR A 390 -6.42 -14.52 24.88
N LEU A 391 -5.97 -15.77 24.89
CA LEU A 391 -5.93 -16.61 26.09
C LEU A 391 -5.02 -16.04 27.18
N PHE A 392 -3.84 -15.52 26.81
CA PHE A 392 -2.92 -14.90 27.74
C PHE A 392 -3.49 -13.61 28.37
N LEU A 393 -4.12 -12.75 27.56
CA LEU A 393 -4.80 -11.56 28.05
C LEU A 393 -5.99 -11.92 28.95
N LEU A 394 -6.71 -13.00 28.64
CA LEU A 394 -7.79 -13.53 29.47
C LEU A 394 -7.26 -14.07 30.82
N TYR A 395 -6.10 -14.74 30.81
CA TYR A 395 -5.38 -15.15 32.03
C TYR A 395 -4.98 -13.94 32.90
N LEU A 396 -4.40 -12.89 32.30
CA LEU A 396 -4.04 -11.66 33.03
C LEU A 396 -5.27 -10.91 33.56
N SER A 397 -6.33 -10.85 32.76
CA SER A 397 -7.60 -10.19 33.12
C SER A 397 -8.33 -10.90 34.27
N GLY A 398 -8.13 -12.21 34.43
CA GLY A 398 -8.70 -12.99 35.53
C GLY A 398 -8.34 -12.46 36.93
N GLY A 399 -7.21 -11.75 37.06
CA GLY A 399 -6.84 -11.07 38.32
C GLY A 399 -7.55 -9.74 38.58
N ALA A 400 -8.08 -9.08 37.54
CA ALA A 400 -8.61 -7.70 37.60
C ALA A 400 -10.13 -7.60 37.34
N GLY A 401 -10.73 -8.55 36.62
CA GLY A 401 -12.12 -8.52 36.16
C GLY A 401 -13.18 -9.02 37.15
N GLY A 402 -12.82 -9.31 38.40
CA GLY A 402 -13.73 -9.87 39.40
C GLY A 402 -14.05 -11.36 39.19
N LYS A 403 -14.76 -11.95 40.16
CA LYS A 403 -15.06 -13.40 40.23
C LYS A 403 -15.98 -13.92 39.11
N GLU A 404 -16.64 -13.03 38.39
CA GLU A 404 -17.57 -13.37 37.29
C GLU A 404 -16.90 -13.27 35.90
N SER A 405 -15.63 -12.86 35.84
CA SER A 405 -14.91 -12.81 34.57
C SER A 405 -14.58 -14.22 34.07
N LEU A 406 -14.74 -14.44 32.76
CA LEU A 406 -14.47 -15.73 32.11
C LEU A 406 -13.00 -16.19 32.32
N GLY A 407 -12.07 -15.25 32.50
CA GLY A 407 -10.68 -15.53 32.87
C GLY A 407 -10.49 -16.03 34.29
N PHE A 408 -11.23 -15.49 35.27
CA PHE A 408 -11.21 -15.98 36.64
C PHE A 408 -11.84 -17.39 36.73
N LEU A 409 -12.96 -17.62 36.04
CA LEU A 409 -13.65 -18.91 36.00
C LEU A 409 -12.80 -20.01 35.32
N LEU A 410 -12.04 -19.69 34.28
CA LEU A 410 -11.21 -20.68 33.57
C LEU A 410 -9.87 -20.96 34.26
N PHE A 411 -9.24 -19.97 34.90
CA PHE A 411 -7.86 -20.07 35.38
C PHE A 411 -7.66 -19.95 36.91
N HIS A 412 -8.68 -19.53 37.67
CA HIS A 412 -8.57 -19.29 39.12
C HIS A 412 -9.60 -20.05 39.97
N GLU A 413 -10.75 -20.48 39.43
CA GLU A 413 -11.48 -21.59 40.05
C GLU A 413 -10.67 -22.87 39.90
N ASN A 414 -10.52 -23.63 40.98
CA ASN A 414 -9.72 -24.84 41.06
C ASN A 414 -10.13 -25.86 39.97
N PHE A 415 -9.52 -25.79 38.79
CA PHE A 415 -9.41 -26.92 37.86
C PHE A 415 -8.37 -27.92 38.39
N THR A 416 -8.47 -28.28 39.67
CA THR A 416 -7.82 -29.46 40.22
C THR A 416 -8.71 -30.64 39.87
N VAL A 417 -8.48 -31.23 38.70
CA VAL A 417 -9.00 -32.57 38.40
C VAL A 417 -8.31 -33.53 39.37
N SER A 418 -8.95 -33.79 40.51
CA SER A 418 -8.51 -34.85 41.41
C SER A 418 -8.62 -36.18 40.66
N ALA A 419 -7.51 -36.91 40.54
CA ALA A 419 -7.47 -38.22 39.90
C ALA A 419 -8.46 -39.23 40.52
N GLN A 420 -9.01 -38.96 41.71
CA GLN A 420 -10.03 -39.78 42.37
C GLN A 420 -11.48 -39.54 41.87
N SER A 421 -11.77 -38.48 41.09
CA SER A 421 -13.12 -38.23 40.57
C SER A 421 -13.39 -38.81 39.16
N MET A 422 -12.40 -39.47 38.55
CA MET A 422 -12.44 -39.98 37.17
C MET A 422 -13.34 -41.24 36.96
N GLN A 423 -14.01 -41.74 38.01
CA GLN A 423 -14.69 -43.05 38.00
C GLN A 423 -16.23 -43.00 37.81
N ARG A 424 -16.85 -41.85 37.49
CA ARG A 424 -18.32 -41.78 37.26
C ARG A 424 -18.69 -41.57 35.78
N PRO A 425 -19.70 -42.29 35.23
CA PRO A 425 -20.14 -42.15 33.83
C PRO A 425 -20.65 -40.75 33.46
N HIS A 426 -21.01 -39.92 34.43
CA HIS A 426 -21.43 -38.54 34.24
C HIS A 426 -20.30 -37.62 33.75
N TYR A 427 -19.04 -37.88 34.12
CA TYR A 427 -17.90 -37.07 33.68
C TYR A 427 -17.54 -37.30 32.21
N PHE A 428 -17.66 -38.54 31.72
CA PHE A 428 -17.41 -38.83 30.31
C PHE A 428 -18.44 -38.13 29.43
N ALA A 429 -19.72 -38.09 29.83
CA ALA A 429 -20.75 -37.35 29.13
C ALA A 429 -20.52 -35.83 29.13
N SER A 430 -20.17 -35.23 30.27
CA SER A 430 -19.85 -33.79 30.35
C SER A 430 -18.55 -33.41 29.62
N PHE A 431 -17.53 -34.29 29.66
CA PHE A 431 -16.31 -34.13 28.87
C PHE A 431 -16.62 -34.19 27.38
N LEU A 432 -17.41 -35.18 26.94
CA LEU A 432 -17.83 -35.32 25.56
C LEU A 432 -18.66 -34.12 25.11
N GLU A 433 -19.57 -33.62 25.95
CA GLU A 433 -20.35 -32.40 25.68
C GLU A 433 -19.42 -31.20 25.49
N ASN A 434 -18.53 -30.89 26.44
CA ASN A 434 -17.60 -29.77 26.34
C ASN A 434 -16.61 -29.91 25.18
N PHE A 435 -16.13 -31.13 24.91
CA PHE A 435 -15.25 -31.43 23.78
C PHE A 435 -15.96 -31.26 22.44
N VAL A 436 -17.21 -31.71 22.31
CA VAL A 436 -18.03 -31.51 21.10
C VAL A 436 -18.31 -30.03 20.88
N HIS A 437 -18.59 -29.24 21.94
CA HIS A 437 -18.75 -27.80 21.80
C HIS A 437 -17.45 -27.13 21.35
N ALA A 438 -16.31 -27.42 22.00
CA ALA A 438 -15.00 -26.91 21.60
C ALA A 438 -14.61 -27.32 20.16
N PHE A 439 -14.92 -28.55 19.78
CA PHE A 439 -14.70 -29.06 18.42
C PHE A 439 -15.57 -28.32 17.41
N LEU A 440 -16.87 -28.14 17.68
CA LEU A 440 -17.77 -27.35 16.83
C LEU A 440 -17.33 -25.89 16.72
N TYR A 441 -16.83 -25.30 17.80
CA TYR A 441 -16.28 -23.94 17.83
C TYR A 441 -15.03 -23.77 16.95
N LEU A 442 -14.26 -24.83 16.71
CA LEU A 442 -13.10 -24.78 15.81
C LEU A 442 -13.42 -25.27 14.39
N LEU A 443 -14.37 -26.20 14.27
CA LEU A 443 -14.79 -26.81 13.01
C LEU A 443 -15.49 -25.78 12.11
N LEU A 444 -16.43 -25.01 12.63
CA LEU A 444 -17.21 -24.09 11.80
C LEU A 444 -16.36 -22.93 11.23
N PRO A 445 -15.44 -22.27 11.97
CA PRO A 445 -14.50 -21.32 11.36
C PRO A 445 -13.61 -21.98 10.34
N PHE A 446 -13.11 -23.20 10.61
CA PHE A 446 -12.33 -23.98 9.65
C PHE A 446 -13.12 -24.27 8.37
N LEU A 447 -14.39 -24.68 8.47
CA LEU A 447 -15.26 -24.95 7.32
C LEU A 447 -15.57 -23.68 6.54
N CYS A 448 -15.88 -22.56 7.21
CA CYS A 448 -16.09 -21.27 6.54
C CYS A 448 -14.81 -20.79 5.84
N TYR A 449 -13.66 -20.96 6.48
CA TYR A 449 -12.35 -20.64 5.93
C TYR A 449 -12.04 -21.49 4.69
N ALA A 450 -12.22 -22.81 4.79
CA ALA A 450 -12.04 -23.75 3.69
C ALA A 450 -13.02 -23.47 2.54
N ALA A 451 -14.28 -23.18 2.83
CA ALA A 451 -15.29 -22.81 1.84
C ALA A 451 -14.92 -21.51 1.12
N ALA A 452 -14.46 -20.48 1.85
CA ALA A 452 -14.03 -19.22 1.26
C ALA A 452 -12.80 -19.40 0.35
N VAL A 453 -11.83 -20.22 0.77
CA VAL A 453 -10.68 -20.60 -0.08
C VAL A 453 -11.13 -21.36 -1.33
N PHE A 454 -12.04 -22.33 -1.16
CA PHE A 454 -12.58 -23.13 -2.25
C PHE A 454 -13.36 -22.28 -3.26
N LEU A 455 -14.18 -21.33 -2.80
CA LEU A 455 -14.92 -20.40 -3.67
C LEU A 455 -13.99 -19.39 -4.38
N ALA A 456 -12.88 -19.02 -3.75
CA ALA A 456 -11.88 -18.13 -4.34
C ALA A 456 -11.00 -18.83 -5.39
N GLY A 457 -10.79 -20.14 -5.27
CA GLY A 457 -10.07 -20.96 -6.25
C GLY A 457 -10.96 -21.39 -7.41
N LYS A 458 -10.86 -20.72 -8.58
CA LYS A 458 -11.48 -21.25 -9.81
C LYS A 458 -10.88 -22.62 -10.14
N ARG A 459 -11.74 -23.61 -10.43
CA ARG A 459 -11.40 -25.03 -10.65
C ARG A 459 -10.62 -25.35 -11.94
N HIS A 460 -10.62 -24.46 -12.93
CA HIS A 460 -9.92 -24.67 -14.20
C HIS A 460 -8.94 -23.52 -14.47
N LEU A 461 -7.66 -23.76 -14.20
CA LEU A 461 -6.56 -22.94 -14.65
C LEU A 461 -6.23 -23.36 -16.10
N SER A 462 -6.82 -22.69 -17.08
CA SER A 462 -6.45 -22.87 -18.49
C SER A 462 -5.34 -21.87 -18.83
N PHE A 463 -4.11 -22.16 -18.41
CA PHE A 463 -2.94 -21.36 -18.75
C PHE A 463 -1.99 -22.25 -19.56
N GLY A 464 -1.85 -21.93 -20.85
CA GLY A 464 -1.20 -22.80 -21.83
C GLY A 464 -2.07 -23.98 -22.26
N GLU A 465 -1.52 -24.76 -23.17
CA GLU A 465 -2.13 -25.94 -23.77
C GLU A 465 -1.17 -27.14 -23.63
N PRO A 466 -1.68 -28.37 -23.46
CA PRO A 466 -0.84 -29.56 -23.53
C PRO A 466 -0.22 -29.69 -24.92
N PHE A 467 0.92 -30.37 -25.00
CA PHE A 467 1.61 -30.62 -26.26
C PHE A 467 0.68 -31.30 -27.29
N GLN A 468 0.64 -30.74 -28.50
CA GLN A 468 -0.09 -31.27 -29.65
C GLN A 468 0.86 -31.32 -30.85
N LYS A 469 1.21 -32.53 -31.27
CA LYS A 469 2.23 -32.77 -32.29
C LYS A 469 1.94 -32.03 -33.60
N GLU A 470 0.76 -32.25 -34.19
CA GLU A 470 0.40 -31.66 -35.50
C GLU A 470 0.53 -30.14 -35.50
N ARG A 471 -0.03 -29.46 -34.49
CA ARG A 471 0.04 -28.00 -34.38
C ARG A 471 1.48 -27.51 -34.14
N PHE A 472 2.28 -28.23 -33.35
CA PHE A 472 3.66 -27.84 -33.08
C PHE A 472 4.56 -28.06 -34.31
N ASP A 473 4.33 -29.12 -35.06
CA ASP A 473 5.01 -29.40 -36.33
C ASP A 473 4.71 -28.29 -37.35
N ASP A 474 3.42 -27.92 -37.51
CA ASP A 474 3.00 -26.80 -38.37
C ASP A 474 3.61 -25.47 -37.93
N PHE A 475 3.65 -25.22 -36.63
CA PHE A 475 4.28 -24.04 -36.05
C PHE A 475 5.77 -23.96 -36.37
N LEU A 476 6.52 -25.05 -36.18
CA LEU A 476 7.96 -25.10 -36.45
C LEU A 476 8.32 -24.94 -37.94
N GLN A 477 7.43 -25.31 -38.87
CA GLN A 477 7.64 -25.09 -40.30
C GLN A 477 7.57 -23.60 -40.69
N GLY A 478 6.95 -22.76 -39.86
CA GLY A 478 6.70 -21.34 -40.17
C GLY A 478 7.91 -20.42 -40.06
N PHE A 479 9.02 -20.85 -39.44
CA PHE A 479 10.21 -20.03 -39.23
C PHE A 479 11.49 -20.87 -39.20
N THR A 480 12.63 -20.22 -39.42
CA THR A 480 13.93 -20.90 -39.23
C THR A 480 14.18 -21.03 -37.73
N ASN A 481 13.99 -22.23 -37.18
CA ASN A 481 14.11 -22.45 -35.73
C ASN A 481 15.55 -22.21 -35.24
N PRO A 482 15.81 -21.16 -34.45
CA PRO A 482 17.14 -20.90 -33.90
C PRO A 482 17.36 -21.58 -32.54
N ASN A 483 16.31 -22.12 -31.91
CA ASN A 483 16.34 -22.64 -30.56
C ASN A 483 16.47 -24.19 -30.56
N PRO A 484 17.62 -24.75 -30.12
CA PRO A 484 17.82 -26.20 -30.06
C PRO A 484 16.89 -26.89 -29.05
N ASP A 485 16.43 -26.16 -28.02
CA ASP A 485 15.62 -26.70 -26.93
C ASP A 485 14.14 -26.88 -27.32
N ALA A 486 13.73 -26.39 -28.50
CA ALA A 486 12.38 -26.59 -29.02
C ALA A 486 12.03 -28.09 -29.19
N SER A 487 13.04 -28.93 -29.42
CA SER A 487 12.86 -30.38 -29.51
C SER A 487 12.35 -30.99 -28.20
N LEU A 488 12.64 -30.41 -27.04
CA LEU A 488 12.20 -30.95 -25.76
C LEU A 488 10.69 -30.83 -25.54
N ALA A 489 9.98 -30.05 -26.34
CA ALA A 489 8.52 -29.99 -26.29
C ALA A 489 7.86 -31.34 -26.65
N TYR A 490 8.51 -32.14 -27.50
CA TYR A 490 7.98 -33.43 -27.96
C TYR A 490 7.91 -34.51 -26.86
N LEU A 491 8.58 -34.30 -25.72
CA LEU A 491 8.48 -35.18 -24.55
C LEU A 491 7.12 -35.10 -23.85
N GLY A 492 6.30 -34.08 -24.16
CA GLY A 492 4.94 -33.95 -23.64
C GLY A 492 4.83 -33.66 -22.13
N ASP A 493 5.95 -33.41 -21.46
CA ASP A 493 6.05 -33.10 -20.03
C ASP A 493 5.88 -31.59 -19.71
N LYS A 494 5.73 -30.76 -20.75
CA LYS A 494 5.60 -29.30 -20.67
C LYS A 494 4.30 -28.83 -21.33
N LEU A 495 3.77 -27.71 -20.83
CA LEU A 495 2.71 -26.95 -21.47
C LEU A 495 3.31 -25.95 -22.45
N LEU A 496 2.53 -25.61 -23.48
CA LEU A 496 2.87 -24.62 -24.48
C LEU A 496 1.92 -23.42 -24.41
N TYR A 497 2.47 -22.21 -24.38
CA TYR A 497 1.72 -20.97 -24.54
C TYR A 497 2.07 -20.34 -25.87
N TYR A 498 1.09 -20.21 -26.77
CA TYR A 498 1.30 -19.61 -28.08
C TYR A 498 0.83 -18.15 -28.08
N TYR A 499 1.73 -17.24 -28.43
CA TYR A 499 1.39 -15.89 -28.84
C TYR A 499 0.96 -15.92 -30.31
N ARG A 500 -0.25 -15.40 -30.55
CA ARG A 500 -0.86 -15.33 -31.87
C ARG A 500 -0.99 -13.89 -32.33
N GLU A 501 -0.64 -13.65 -33.59
CA GLU A 501 -0.94 -12.40 -34.29
C GLU A 501 -1.70 -12.74 -35.57
N ASP A 502 -2.83 -12.06 -35.80
CA ASP A 502 -3.74 -12.30 -36.94
C ASP A 502 -4.17 -13.77 -37.12
N GLY A 503 -4.26 -14.51 -36.01
CA GLY A 503 -4.65 -15.92 -36.00
C GLY A 503 -3.52 -16.92 -36.29
N ILE A 504 -2.29 -16.44 -36.49
CA ILE A 504 -1.11 -17.27 -36.76
C ILE A 504 -0.27 -17.37 -35.48
N ASP A 505 0.16 -18.58 -35.11
CA ASP A 505 1.10 -18.82 -34.02
C ASP A 505 2.49 -18.26 -34.40
N ARG A 506 2.97 -17.23 -33.69
CA ARG A 506 4.26 -16.55 -33.97
C ARG A 506 5.38 -16.93 -33.02
N THR A 507 5.02 -17.13 -31.75
CA THR A 507 5.96 -17.44 -30.68
C THR A 507 5.31 -18.40 -29.71
N ALA A 508 6.06 -19.37 -29.19
CA ALA A 508 5.62 -20.31 -28.18
C ALA A 508 6.56 -20.29 -26.97
N PHE A 509 6.00 -20.39 -25.77
CA PHE A 509 6.75 -20.63 -24.54
C PHE A 509 6.46 -22.04 -24.06
N GLN A 510 7.51 -22.82 -23.78
CA GLN A 510 7.39 -24.09 -23.10
C GLN A 510 7.61 -23.90 -21.59
N PHE A 511 6.71 -24.42 -20.77
CA PHE A 511 6.75 -24.18 -19.34
C PHE A 511 6.03 -25.27 -18.54
N ALA A 512 6.28 -25.30 -17.24
CA ALA A 512 5.55 -26.14 -16.28
C ALA A 512 4.85 -25.25 -15.24
N LEU A 513 3.74 -25.74 -14.70
CA LEU A 513 3.01 -25.08 -13.62
C LEU A 513 3.30 -25.77 -12.29
N GLU A 514 3.98 -25.07 -11.39
CA GLU A 514 4.36 -25.60 -10.08
C GLU A 514 4.05 -24.55 -9.01
N ASP A 515 3.21 -24.88 -8.02
CA ASP A 515 2.90 -24.01 -6.88
C ASP A 515 2.57 -22.54 -7.24
N GLY A 516 1.70 -22.34 -8.24
CA GLY A 516 1.29 -21.01 -8.70
C GLY A 516 2.39 -20.25 -9.43
N ARG A 517 3.46 -20.94 -9.86
CA ARG A 517 4.53 -20.43 -10.69
C ARG A 517 4.46 -21.05 -12.07
N ALA A 518 4.68 -20.24 -13.10
CA ALA A 518 4.85 -20.71 -14.46
C ALA A 518 6.35 -20.72 -14.76
N VAL A 519 6.99 -21.88 -14.65
CA VAL A 519 8.42 -22.05 -14.87
C VAL A 519 8.65 -22.24 -16.36
N VAL A 520 9.01 -21.15 -17.04
CA VAL A 520 9.31 -21.07 -18.46
C VAL A 520 10.72 -21.59 -18.70
N MET A 521 10.86 -22.51 -19.65
CA MET A 521 12.14 -23.11 -20.02
C MET A 521 12.69 -22.44 -21.28
N GLY A 522 13.90 -21.87 -21.14
CA GLY A 522 14.69 -21.35 -22.24
C GLY A 522 14.09 -20.10 -22.89
N ASP A 523 14.66 -19.75 -24.04
CA ASP A 523 14.18 -18.65 -24.87
C ASP A 523 12.87 -19.02 -25.59
N PRO A 524 12.02 -18.03 -25.94
CA PRO A 524 10.82 -18.28 -26.72
C PRO A 524 11.14 -19.00 -28.04
N ILE A 525 10.30 -19.94 -28.41
CA ILE A 525 10.40 -20.65 -29.70
C ILE A 525 9.63 -19.80 -30.72
N GLY A 526 10.21 -19.46 -31.86
CA GLY A 526 9.54 -18.64 -32.88
C GLY A 526 10.36 -17.46 -33.36
N ASP A 527 9.69 -16.54 -34.04
CA ASP A 527 10.30 -15.35 -34.63
C ASP A 527 10.72 -14.31 -33.54
N PRO A 528 12.02 -13.95 -33.45
CA PRO A 528 12.54 -12.99 -32.47
C PRO A 528 11.87 -11.61 -32.50
N ASP A 529 11.38 -11.16 -33.65
CA ASP A 529 10.71 -9.86 -33.78
C ASP A 529 9.43 -9.79 -32.93
N PHE A 530 8.81 -10.94 -32.65
CA PHE A 530 7.59 -11.04 -31.86
C PHE A 530 7.82 -11.30 -30.37
N TRP A 531 9.05 -11.62 -29.95
CA TRP A 531 9.35 -11.94 -28.54
C TRP A 531 8.93 -10.84 -27.55
N PRO A 532 9.13 -9.54 -27.80
CA PRO A 532 8.71 -8.49 -26.86
C PRO A 532 7.19 -8.48 -26.63
N PHE A 533 6.41 -8.72 -27.69
CA PHE A 533 4.95 -8.75 -27.64
C PHE A 533 4.44 -10.04 -26.99
N ALA A 534 5.03 -11.17 -27.37
CA ALA A 534 4.73 -12.48 -26.80
C ALA A 534 5.00 -12.50 -25.29
N LEU A 535 6.13 -11.92 -24.86
CA LEU A 535 6.49 -11.80 -23.45
C LEU A 535 5.51 -10.89 -22.70
N ALA A 536 5.15 -9.74 -23.28
CA ALA A 536 4.19 -8.82 -22.68
C ALA A 536 2.83 -9.51 -22.45
N ASP A 537 2.33 -10.25 -23.45
CA ASP A 537 1.07 -10.98 -23.38
C ASP A 537 1.15 -12.13 -22.37
N PHE A 538 2.21 -12.94 -22.40
CA PHE A 538 2.43 -14.02 -21.44
C PHE A 538 2.43 -13.51 -19.99
N LEU A 539 3.18 -12.44 -19.71
CA LEU A 539 3.26 -11.82 -18.38
C LEU A 539 1.91 -11.25 -17.94
N HIS A 540 1.18 -10.59 -18.84
CA HIS A 540 -0.15 -10.05 -18.56
C HIS A 540 -1.13 -11.17 -18.20
N ARG A 541 -1.20 -12.22 -19.01
CA ARG A 541 -2.08 -13.37 -18.77
C ARG A 541 -1.72 -14.12 -17.49
N ALA A 542 -0.43 -14.29 -17.22
CA ALA A 542 0.03 -14.88 -15.97
C ALA A 542 -0.42 -14.05 -14.76
N GLU A 543 -0.32 -12.71 -14.83
CA GLU A 543 -0.79 -11.83 -13.76
C GLU A 543 -2.32 -11.94 -13.52
N GLU A 544 -3.13 -12.01 -14.59
CA GLU A 544 -4.59 -12.20 -14.48
C GLU A 544 -4.97 -13.51 -13.78
N GLN A 545 -4.18 -14.55 -14.03
CA GLN A 545 -4.32 -15.88 -13.41
C GLN A 545 -3.57 -16.01 -12.08
N ASN A 546 -2.99 -14.92 -11.56
CA ASN A 546 -2.23 -14.90 -10.31
C ASN A 546 -1.04 -15.88 -10.29
N LEU A 547 -0.48 -16.15 -11.47
CA LEU A 547 0.73 -16.94 -11.64
C LEU A 547 1.95 -16.02 -11.51
N ILE A 548 3.05 -16.61 -11.04
CA ILE A 548 4.36 -15.95 -10.99
C ILE A 548 5.22 -16.60 -12.07
N PRO A 549 5.48 -15.92 -13.20
CA PRO A 549 6.41 -16.43 -14.19
C PRO A 549 7.82 -16.48 -13.62
N LEU A 550 8.52 -17.58 -13.88
CA LEU A 550 9.92 -17.77 -13.57
C LEU A 550 10.60 -18.27 -14.83
N PHE A 551 11.67 -17.61 -15.25
CA PHE A 551 12.38 -17.93 -16.48
C PHE A 551 13.66 -18.68 -16.14
N TYR A 552 13.78 -19.91 -16.65
CA TYR A 552 14.87 -20.83 -16.39
C TYR A 552 15.72 -20.99 -17.66
N GLU A 553 17.05 -20.82 -17.54
CA GLU A 553 18.01 -20.96 -18.65
C GLU A 553 17.74 -20.05 -19.88
N THR A 554 17.25 -18.83 -19.66
CA THR A 554 17.10 -17.84 -20.75
C THR A 554 18.43 -17.23 -21.18
N GLY A 555 18.54 -16.95 -22.47
CA GLY A 555 19.62 -16.21 -23.08
C GLY A 555 19.62 -14.71 -22.74
N VAL A 556 20.65 -14.02 -23.23
CA VAL A 556 20.90 -12.60 -22.94
C VAL A 556 19.78 -11.70 -23.47
N GLU A 557 19.24 -12.00 -24.65
CA GLU A 557 18.22 -11.16 -25.30
C GLU A 557 16.91 -11.13 -24.48
N VAL A 558 16.42 -12.30 -24.07
CA VAL A 558 15.21 -12.42 -23.24
C VAL A 558 15.44 -11.83 -21.85
N THR A 559 16.64 -12.02 -21.28
CA THR A 559 17.04 -11.39 -20.01
C THR A 559 16.91 -9.86 -20.08
N LEU A 560 17.38 -9.24 -21.16
CA LEU A 560 17.27 -7.78 -21.35
C LEU A 560 15.81 -7.33 -21.50
N LEU A 561 14.97 -8.11 -22.20
CA LEU A 561 13.54 -7.82 -22.30
C LEU A 561 12.85 -7.88 -20.93
N LEU A 562 13.15 -8.91 -20.14
CA LEU A 562 12.60 -9.10 -18.79
C LEU A 562 13.00 -7.99 -17.81
N HIS A 563 14.13 -7.31 -18.04
CA HIS A 563 14.60 -6.23 -17.18
C HIS A 563 13.61 -5.06 -17.14
N ASN A 564 12.96 -4.79 -18.28
CA ASN A 564 11.94 -3.75 -18.41
C ASN A 564 10.69 -4.05 -17.58
N TYR A 565 10.48 -5.31 -17.18
CA TYR A 565 9.37 -5.77 -16.34
C TYR A 565 9.73 -5.88 -14.85
N GLY A 566 10.96 -5.51 -14.47
CA GLY A 566 11.42 -5.50 -13.09
C GLY A 566 11.83 -6.88 -12.56
N TYR A 567 12.21 -7.80 -13.44
CA TYR A 567 12.80 -9.08 -13.05
C TYR A 567 14.21 -8.90 -12.49
N GLU A 568 14.53 -9.74 -11.51
CA GLU A 568 15.88 -9.94 -10.99
C GLU A 568 16.50 -11.16 -11.67
N PHE A 569 17.83 -11.14 -11.85
CA PHE A 569 18.54 -12.17 -12.60
C PHE A 569 19.63 -12.82 -11.76
N MET A 570 19.81 -14.12 -11.97
CA MET A 570 20.93 -14.88 -11.41
C MET A 570 21.60 -15.66 -12.56
N LYS A 571 22.92 -15.54 -12.68
CA LYS A 571 23.67 -16.31 -13.67
C LYS A 571 23.61 -17.80 -13.29
N PHE A 572 22.95 -18.59 -14.14
CA PHE A 572 22.80 -20.02 -13.92
C PHE A 572 24.00 -20.82 -14.47
N GLY A 573 24.46 -20.49 -15.68
CA GLY A 573 25.56 -21.17 -16.35
C GLY A 573 25.98 -20.50 -17.65
N GLU A 574 26.78 -21.21 -18.46
CA GLU A 574 27.22 -20.81 -19.79
C GLU A 574 27.10 -21.99 -20.74
N SER A 575 26.54 -21.77 -21.94
CA SER A 575 26.48 -22.80 -22.99
C SER A 575 27.75 -22.78 -23.83
N ALA A 576 28.42 -23.92 -23.96
CA ALA A 576 29.61 -24.05 -24.79
C ALA A 576 29.22 -24.17 -26.28
N LYS A 577 29.33 -23.07 -27.03
CA LYS A 577 29.12 -23.06 -28.50
C LYS A 577 30.46 -23.22 -29.21
N VAL A 578 30.57 -24.23 -30.07
CA VAL A 578 31.78 -24.49 -30.89
C VAL A 578 31.48 -24.09 -32.32
N ASP A 579 32.28 -23.17 -32.85
CA ASP A 579 32.21 -22.80 -34.26
C ASP A 579 32.92 -23.88 -35.11
N LEU A 580 32.12 -24.63 -35.86
CA LEU A 580 32.60 -25.74 -36.70
C LEU A 580 33.45 -25.25 -37.88
N SER A 581 33.35 -23.98 -38.28
CA SER A 581 34.17 -23.42 -39.37
C SER A 581 35.63 -23.19 -38.95
N THR A 582 35.86 -22.97 -37.65
CA THR A 582 37.18 -22.75 -37.07
C THR A 582 37.72 -23.95 -36.30
N PHE A 583 36.85 -24.91 -35.94
CA PHE A 583 37.25 -26.14 -35.28
C PHE A 583 38.05 -27.06 -36.21
N THR A 584 39.19 -27.56 -35.73
CA THR A 584 39.99 -28.54 -36.47
C THR A 584 40.70 -29.51 -35.54
N LEU A 585 40.76 -30.77 -35.98
CA LEU A 585 41.58 -31.82 -35.36
C LEU A 585 43.04 -31.74 -35.81
N THR A 586 43.36 -31.00 -36.87
CA THR A 586 44.73 -30.86 -37.41
C THR A 586 45.49 -29.73 -36.71
N GLY A 587 46.81 -29.65 -36.92
CA GLY A 587 47.65 -28.61 -36.30
C GLY A 587 47.88 -28.77 -34.79
N LYS A 588 48.39 -27.71 -34.16
CA LYS A 588 48.80 -27.69 -32.74
C LYS A 588 47.61 -27.59 -31.79
N SER A 589 46.59 -26.80 -32.14
CA SER A 589 45.35 -26.62 -31.35
C SER A 589 44.52 -27.91 -31.27
N GLY A 590 44.43 -28.67 -32.38
CA GLY A 590 43.68 -29.94 -32.44
C GLY A 590 44.36 -31.14 -31.78
N ARG A 591 45.64 -31.03 -31.36
CA ARG A 591 46.44 -32.16 -30.85
C ARG A 591 45.76 -32.88 -29.67
N LYS A 592 45.15 -32.14 -28.74
CA LYS A 592 44.48 -32.70 -27.56
C LYS A 592 43.26 -33.54 -27.95
N PHE A 593 42.44 -33.05 -28.88
CA PHE A 593 41.24 -33.74 -29.36
C PHE A 593 41.60 -34.97 -30.19
N ARG A 594 42.57 -34.84 -31.11
CA ARG A 594 43.05 -35.97 -31.92
C ARG A 594 43.60 -37.11 -31.08
N ALA A 595 44.37 -36.80 -30.03
CA ALA A 595 44.89 -37.80 -29.11
C ALA A 595 43.77 -38.54 -28.36
N ALA A 596 42.67 -37.85 -28.02
CA ALA A 596 41.50 -38.46 -27.38
C ALA A 596 40.76 -39.39 -28.36
N VAL A 597 40.53 -38.94 -29.60
CA VAL A 597 39.89 -39.74 -30.66
C VAL A 597 40.70 -41.02 -30.94
N ASN A 598 42.00 -40.89 -31.23
CA ASN A 598 42.86 -42.04 -31.51
C ASN A 598 42.90 -43.05 -30.36
N LYS A 599 42.81 -42.59 -29.10
CA LYS A 599 42.78 -43.49 -27.93
C LYS A 599 41.51 -44.34 -27.89
N VAL A 600 40.38 -43.79 -28.30
CA VAL A 600 39.09 -44.49 -28.35
C VAL A 600 39.06 -45.44 -29.54
N GLU A 601 39.52 -45.00 -30.72
CA GLU A 601 39.63 -45.85 -31.91
C GLU A 601 40.59 -47.03 -31.71
N ASN A 602 41.74 -46.82 -31.05
CA ASN A 602 42.68 -47.90 -30.73
C ASN A 602 42.11 -48.97 -29.78
N LYS A 603 40.99 -48.67 -29.09
CA LYS A 603 40.26 -49.64 -28.26
C LYS A 603 39.17 -50.38 -29.05
N GLY A 604 39.01 -50.12 -30.34
CA GLY A 604 38.06 -50.80 -31.23
C GLY A 604 36.66 -50.18 -31.28
N PHE A 605 36.44 -48.99 -30.71
CA PHE A 605 35.16 -48.28 -30.81
C PHE A 605 34.99 -47.61 -32.18
N SER A 606 33.74 -47.49 -32.64
CA SER A 606 33.42 -46.91 -33.95
C SER A 606 32.19 -46.02 -33.85
N PHE A 607 32.28 -44.81 -34.39
CA PHE A 607 31.16 -43.86 -34.38
C PHE A 607 30.28 -44.03 -35.62
N THR A 608 28.96 -44.10 -35.42
CA THR A 608 27.97 -44.10 -36.51
C THR A 608 26.76 -43.25 -36.13
N VAL A 609 26.18 -42.54 -37.08
CA VAL A 609 24.89 -41.86 -36.90
C VAL A 609 23.84 -42.69 -37.61
N LYS A 610 22.85 -43.18 -36.87
CA LYS A 610 21.70 -43.90 -37.44
C LYS A 610 20.55 -42.93 -37.64
N GLU A 611 19.99 -42.95 -38.84
CA GLU A 611 18.83 -42.17 -39.22
C GLU A 611 17.53 -42.92 -38.88
N PRO A 612 16.45 -42.23 -38.50
CA PRO A 612 15.13 -42.84 -38.37
C PRO A 612 14.59 -43.30 -39.75
N PRO A 613 13.67 -44.29 -39.81
CA PRO A 613 13.01 -44.97 -38.69
C PRO A 613 13.88 -46.07 -38.06
N PHE A 614 13.73 -46.26 -36.75
CA PHE A 614 14.44 -47.29 -35.98
C PHE A 614 13.62 -48.58 -35.83
N SER A 615 14.28 -49.73 -35.88
CA SER A 615 13.65 -51.01 -35.57
C SER A 615 13.41 -51.17 -34.07
N ASP A 616 12.41 -51.95 -33.67
CA ASP A 616 12.12 -52.19 -32.25
C ASP A 616 13.30 -52.86 -31.54
N ALA A 617 14.00 -53.79 -32.21
CA ALA A 617 15.20 -54.41 -31.64
C ALA A 617 16.31 -53.39 -31.32
N PHE A 618 16.48 -52.36 -32.16
CA PHE A 618 17.46 -51.30 -31.87
C PHE A 618 17.00 -50.42 -30.70
N MET A 619 15.69 -50.16 -30.59
CA MET A 619 15.14 -49.43 -29.44
C MET A 619 15.28 -50.22 -28.13
N ASP A 620 15.10 -51.55 -28.17
CA ASP A 620 15.31 -52.44 -27.02
C ASP A 620 16.77 -52.40 -26.55
N ASP A 621 17.73 -52.40 -27.48
CA ASP A 621 19.17 -52.24 -27.16
C ASP A 621 19.45 -50.90 -26.48
N LEU A 622 18.88 -49.80 -26.99
CA LEU A 622 19.03 -48.47 -26.39
C LEU A 622 18.40 -48.41 -24.99
N GLU A 623 17.25 -49.06 -24.78
CA GLU A 623 16.58 -49.11 -23.49
C GLU A 623 17.41 -49.88 -22.45
N HIS A 624 18.03 -50.99 -22.87
CA HIS A 624 18.95 -51.74 -22.01
C HIS A 624 20.18 -50.90 -21.64
N ILE A 625 20.75 -50.16 -22.59
CA ILE A 625 21.87 -49.22 -22.32
C ILE A 625 21.43 -48.11 -21.36
N SER A 626 20.27 -47.50 -21.60
CA SER A 626 19.71 -46.45 -20.75
C SER A 626 19.49 -46.96 -19.33
N SER A 627 18.87 -48.13 -19.17
CA SER A 627 18.60 -48.76 -17.88
C SER A 627 19.89 -49.10 -17.12
N SER A 628 20.89 -49.64 -17.82
CA SER A 628 22.22 -49.92 -17.26
C SER A 628 22.94 -48.64 -16.83
N TRP A 629 22.80 -47.56 -17.60
CA TRP A 629 23.36 -46.26 -17.25
C TRP A 629 22.64 -45.65 -16.05
N LEU A 630 21.30 -45.68 -16.00
CA LEU A 630 20.51 -45.13 -14.91
C LEU A 630 20.84 -45.81 -13.58
N GLY A 631 20.90 -47.15 -13.57
CA GLY A 631 21.07 -47.94 -12.34
C GLY A 631 19.95 -47.63 -11.34
N ASP A 632 20.30 -47.25 -10.11
CA ASP A 632 19.33 -46.91 -9.06
C ASP A 632 18.84 -45.45 -9.11
N ARG A 633 19.29 -44.65 -10.08
CA ARG A 633 18.92 -43.23 -10.21
C ARG A 633 17.53 -43.10 -10.85
N GLN A 634 16.85 -41.99 -10.55
CA GLN A 634 15.60 -41.63 -11.21
C GLN A 634 15.89 -40.80 -12.47
N GLU A 635 15.05 -40.96 -13.49
CA GLU A 635 15.09 -40.07 -14.66
C GLU A 635 14.75 -38.63 -14.28
N LYS A 636 15.29 -37.70 -15.06
CA LYS A 636 15.00 -36.26 -14.96
C LYS A 636 14.27 -35.83 -16.22
N GLY A 637 13.44 -34.80 -16.11
CA GLY A 637 12.74 -34.22 -17.26
C GLY A 637 12.86 -32.70 -17.28
N PHE A 638 11.85 -32.04 -17.84
CA PHE A 638 11.73 -30.60 -18.01
C PHE A 638 12.80 -30.01 -18.94
N SER A 639 14.01 -29.76 -18.41
CA SER A 639 15.14 -29.20 -19.17
C SER A 639 16.08 -30.26 -19.74
N LEU A 640 15.85 -31.53 -19.43
CA LEU A 640 16.60 -32.67 -19.93
C LEU A 640 15.67 -33.64 -20.65
N GLY A 641 16.21 -34.32 -21.67
CA GLY A 641 15.56 -35.48 -22.26
C GLY A 641 15.67 -36.71 -21.36
N PHE A 642 14.68 -37.59 -21.48
CA PHE A 642 14.63 -38.90 -20.85
C PHE A 642 14.32 -39.98 -21.89
N PHE A 643 14.41 -41.27 -21.52
CA PHE A 643 14.22 -42.35 -22.48
C PHE A 643 12.74 -42.48 -22.85
N ASP A 644 12.37 -41.80 -23.93
CA ASP A 644 11.05 -41.93 -24.55
C ASP A 644 11.20 -42.44 -25.99
N ARG A 645 10.56 -43.57 -26.30
CA ARG A 645 10.72 -44.23 -27.60
C ARG A 645 10.21 -43.36 -28.75
N ASP A 646 9.13 -42.62 -28.53
CA ASP A 646 8.52 -41.81 -29.59
C ASP A 646 9.34 -40.55 -29.86
N TYR A 647 9.87 -39.91 -28.82
CA TYR A 647 10.82 -38.79 -28.91
C TYR A 647 12.11 -39.20 -29.62
N LEU A 648 12.73 -40.31 -29.21
CA LEU A 648 14.00 -40.77 -29.78
C LEU A 648 13.86 -41.13 -31.27
N ARG A 649 12.69 -41.60 -31.71
CA ARG A 649 12.40 -41.90 -33.12
C ARG A 649 12.33 -40.65 -34.02
N LEU A 650 12.27 -39.44 -33.47
CA LEU A 650 12.15 -38.20 -34.26
C LEU A 650 13.48 -37.72 -34.86
N SER A 651 14.62 -38.12 -34.31
CA SER A 651 15.92 -37.54 -34.66
C SER A 651 17.01 -38.59 -34.88
N PRO A 652 18.07 -38.28 -35.65
CA PRO A 652 19.21 -39.17 -35.83
C PRO A 652 19.91 -39.47 -34.49
N ILE A 653 20.34 -40.71 -34.28
CA ILE A 653 21.00 -41.15 -33.04
C ILE A 653 22.47 -41.47 -33.32
N ALA A 654 23.36 -40.81 -32.59
CA ALA A 654 24.79 -41.07 -32.60
C ALA A 654 25.14 -42.27 -31.69
N CYS A 655 25.80 -43.28 -32.27
CA CYS A 655 26.21 -44.52 -31.61
C CYS A 655 27.75 -44.62 -31.59
N VAL A 656 28.33 -45.17 -30.51
CA VAL A 656 29.80 -45.33 -30.29
C VAL A 656 30.14 -46.78 -29.94
#